data_AF-N0B6I8-F1
#
_entry.id   AF-N0B6I8-F1
#
_cell.length_a   1.000
_cell.length_b   1.000
_cell.length_c   1.000
_cell.angle_alpha   90.00
_cell.angle_beta   90.00
_cell.angle_gamma   90.00
#
_symmetry.space_group_name_H-M   'P 1'
#
loop_
_entity.id
_entity.type
_entity.pdbx_description
1 polymer ?
#
loop_
_entity_poly.entity_id
_entity_poly.type
_entity_poly.pdbx_seq_one_letter_code
_entity_poly.pdbx_strand_id
1 'polypeptide(L)'
;MDVKFLIDKLAENARPLGTAIFLISVFALLLRTRVARRLRDTIEETVFTNWRLALLGTTGIVLSAAAGWRTWEGMYNFTGEPLLSGMVTFGIQGIMLIVAWLIGESFATGMNARARPGTSSLVSAAMQPWLGSFIGLLLFITGFVLFLQWTGQTDVKHANVENLGWANAGDKFLMLGAGLLMVSLFALYAANDLVRPYLQVVRVIIRNSMLWLMFLACMATSVFFSFDSFFTAIFPQSERVRAAELRAQNQVSGILSDIEQALGTRSSSLAAEIFTTEAWKDYEHQLDAITEAATQSQGAIERYVNAQIEERSRAVKEQQERIASAEAGQAGLAGRKTSLTDEKSRLAAQRPELAADYATKKAEYDAKMKDVDAKRVEALAEDKGVEGTLKAGRGPIYRQRMSELAMLQGAAQIAGERMKDAQKRLNTVESRLTAIDTELATLDGDLAKYKGEAETAKQRIALTDDTAKDDSGPKIDPSKIMPAFDRSKSEFRADPSTGRLAAVQRFCNDIYGALSATPETKPLLNGIDCDPKAVSDAASGLFALQSGTKVFQDTCVGGDRLVENKSTDDLFAFARRCLSDSALPSNDTAALRSKINRIELSRDDKAHRFVVTLNAFQDGNRLAYLALAIAIGLDGLIFMSGLFGANAVRSPLSDIPSFRSRSGSQLEATINAALGAHPYETAWQTLTAFRPITNQDGFSALADLSAMERSQADRVRMVLTAGADIGAVETISHDPERYRVRSELREYLSSVVDRQFKTDASAKDRARLDQLVSAALAPHPREHSEIVLNTLEPIRETEGFTSMVTLTDISNDHDARIVRRVMNAGSAVKAVAPDLKIADRYYIRPTLYETLLTIRATAPESRQYRLERARAEGFKDQRAIDGGALHAIQPELQFEPHPRELEKPRPALPRISPLSDEERAQLIAYYRETLLEAVHLGSDIVDKRLSLPQSRDAILEAWKTLNSHSKKNENLGFLLREFQNDQDRILSEVFSGLRSETGGDERKLSLLEGVDGRVRDDLPLYMLFPETGLVSYLIEELEAAARPDDGLVDGEQQLKDQLRSVRDALGRLDLDNPQSWDEIRKRLAVRSGTDFRNFFNRPIDRDEPSNDGDV
;
A
#
# COMPACT_ATOMS: atom_id res chain seq x y z
N MET A 1 -15.06 -48.07 -19.08
CA MET A 1 -13.64 -47.76 -18.79
C MET A 1 -12.82 -48.43 -19.87
N ASP A 2 -12.25 -47.63 -20.75
CA ASP A 2 -11.66 -48.08 -22.01
C ASP A 2 -10.17 -48.40 -21.81
N VAL A 3 -9.80 -49.67 -22.01
CA VAL A 3 -8.43 -50.19 -21.80
C VAL A 3 -7.44 -49.50 -22.73
N LYS A 4 -7.91 -48.99 -23.87
CA LYS A 4 -7.10 -48.25 -24.85
C LYS A 4 -6.60 -46.91 -24.29
N PHE A 5 -7.44 -46.20 -23.54
CA PHE A 5 -7.08 -44.94 -22.87
C PHE A 5 -6.02 -45.14 -21.78
N LEU A 6 -6.02 -46.30 -21.13
CA LEU A 6 -5.06 -46.68 -20.10
C LEU A 6 -3.70 -47.06 -20.70
N ILE A 7 -3.69 -47.74 -21.85
CA ILE A 7 -2.48 -48.13 -22.58
C ILE A 7 -1.82 -46.91 -23.23
N ASP A 8 -2.59 -46.00 -23.82
CA ASP A 8 -2.05 -44.78 -24.44
C ASP A 8 -1.45 -43.84 -23.37
N LYS A 9 -2.09 -43.70 -22.19
CA LYS A 9 -1.51 -42.95 -21.06
C LYS A 9 -0.27 -43.58 -20.44
N LEU A 10 -0.14 -44.92 -20.49
CA LEU A 10 1.05 -45.63 -20.02
C LEU A 10 2.21 -45.51 -21.01
N ALA A 11 1.92 -45.51 -22.32
CA ALA A 11 2.92 -45.32 -23.36
C ALA A 11 3.49 -43.89 -23.39
N GLU A 12 2.64 -42.87 -23.18
CA GLU A 12 3.07 -41.47 -23.12
C GLU A 12 3.93 -41.15 -21.87
N ASN A 13 3.72 -41.88 -20.78
CA ASN A 13 4.46 -41.72 -19.52
C ASN A 13 5.57 -42.76 -19.27
N ALA A 14 5.80 -43.70 -20.19
CA ALA A 14 6.77 -44.79 -20.00
C ALA A 14 8.22 -44.30 -19.88
N ARG A 15 8.58 -43.23 -20.60
CA ARG A 15 9.93 -42.62 -20.52
C ARG A 15 10.19 -41.91 -19.19
N PRO A 16 9.32 -41.01 -18.68
CA PRO A 16 9.53 -40.39 -17.37
C PRO A 16 9.40 -41.38 -16.20
N LEU A 17 8.57 -42.42 -16.31
CA LEU A 17 8.53 -43.50 -15.31
C LEU A 17 9.80 -44.35 -15.33
N GLY A 18 10.32 -44.67 -16.51
CA GLY A 18 11.57 -45.41 -16.66
C GLY A 18 12.78 -44.66 -16.10
N THR A 19 12.87 -43.35 -16.34
CA THR A 19 13.94 -42.51 -15.77
C THR A 19 13.79 -42.34 -14.26
N ALA A 20 12.57 -42.20 -13.74
CA ALA A 20 12.31 -42.16 -12.31
C ALA A 20 12.70 -43.48 -11.62
N ILE A 21 12.31 -44.63 -12.17
CA ILE A 21 12.67 -45.95 -11.63
C ILE A 21 14.19 -46.17 -11.69
N PHE A 22 14.85 -45.75 -12.77
CA PHE A 22 16.31 -45.84 -12.89
C PHE A 22 17.02 -44.96 -11.85
N LEU A 23 16.58 -43.71 -11.65
CA LEU A 23 17.13 -42.80 -10.64
C LEU A 23 16.89 -43.32 -9.22
N ILE A 24 15.69 -43.84 -8.92
CA ILE A 24 15.39 -44.46 -7.63
C ILE A 24 16.28 -45.68 -7.39
N SER A 25 16.50 -46.49 -8.42
CA SER A 25 17.34 -47.69 -8.35
C SER A 25 18.82 -47.33 -8.13
N VAL A 26 19.33 -46.31 -8.82
CA VAL A 26 20.69 -45.79 -8.64
C VAL A 26 20.86 -45.15 -7.27
N PHE A 27 19.87 -44.39 -6.79
CA PHE A 27 19.87 -43.78 -5.46
C PHE A 27 19.82 -44.83 -4.34
N ALA A 28 19.00 -45.88 -4.50
CA ALA A 28 18.97 -47.03 -3.59
C ALA A 28 20.28 -47.82 -3.58
N LEU A 29 20.96 -47.93 -4.73
CA LEU A 29 22.27 -48.57 -4.83
C LEU A 29 23.37 -47.74 -4.14
N LEU A 30 23.33 -46.41 -4.29
CA LEU A 30 24.25 -45.46 -3.65
C LEU A 30 24.07 -45.42 -2.13
N LEU A 31 22.83 -45.50 -1.63
CA LEU A 31 22.49 -45.59 -0.20
C LEU A 31 23.02 -46.88 0.46
N ARG A 32 23.38 -47.90 -0.32
CA ARG A 32 23.90 -49.19 0.18
C ARG A 32 25.43 -49.22 0.33
N THR A 33 26.12 -48.15 -0.07
CA THR A 33 27.59 -48.03 -0.01
C THR A 33 28.11 -47.80 1.41
N ARG A 34 29.38 -48.15 1.68
CA ARG A 34 30.03 -47.93 2.99
C ARG A 34 30.09 -46.45 3.41
N VAL A 35 30.08 -45.54 2.43
CA VAL A 35 30.06 -44.09 2.64
C VAL A 35 28.70 -43.64 3.17
N ALA A 36 27.61 -44.16 2.61
CA ALA A 36 26.24 -43.87 3.07
C ALA A 36 25.96 -44.39 4.48
N ARG A 37 26.53 -45.54 4.90
CA ARG A 37 26.43 -46.01 6.29
C ARG A 37 27.16 -45.10 7.28
N ARG A 38 28.40 -44.69 6.98
CA ARG A 38 29.12 -43.70 7.81
C ARG A 38 28.37 -42.38 7.91
N LEU A 39 27.82 -41.90 6.79
CA LEU A 39 26.96 -40.71 6.77
C LEU A 39 25.71 -40.90 7.63
N ARG A 40 25.07 -42.07 7.57
CA ARG A 40 23.89 -42.38 8.37
C ARG A 40 24.20 -42.40 9.87
N ASP A 41 25.29 -43.04 10.27
CA ASP A 41 25.71 -43.10 11.68
C ASP A 41 26.09 -41.70 12.20
N THR A 42 26.76 -40.88 11.37
CA THR A 42 27.11 -39.49 11.72
C THR A 42 25.87 -38.58 11.77
N ILE A 43 24.92 -38.76 10.85
CA ILE A 43 23.65 -38.02 10.82
C ILE A 43 22.78 -38.42 12.01
N GLU A 44 22.75 -39.69 12.39
CA GLU A 44 21.98 -40.18 13.53
C GLU A 44 22.50 -39.57 14.84
N GLU A 45 23.83 -39.55 15.04
CA GLU A 45 24.45 -38.89 16.21
C GLU A 45 24.20 -37.37 16.24
N THR A 46 24.24 -36.70 15.08
CA THR A 46 24.05 -35.24 14.97
C THR A 46 22.58 -34.83 15.11
N VAL A 47 21.64 -35.66 14.61
CA VAL A 47 20.19 -35.44 14.72
C VAL A 47 19.69 -35.64 16.14
N PHE A 48 20.24 -36.61 16.88
CA PHE A 48 19.78 -36.92 18.25
C PHE A 48 20.41 -36.02 19.33
N THR A 49 21.57 -35.40 19.09
CA THR A 49 22.19 -34.46 20.05
C THR A 49 21.78 -33.00 19.86
N ASN A 50 21.44 -32.57 18.63
CA ASN A 50 20.95 -31.22 18.33
C ASN A 50 19.90 -31.20 17.20
N TRP A 51 18.72 -31.77 17.45
CA TRP A 51 17.64 -31.93 16.45
C TRP A 51 17.22 -30.64 15.73
N ARG A 52 17.30 -29.48 16.41
CA ARG A 52 16.96 -28.17 15.82
C ARG A 52 17.90 -27.78 14.68
N LEU A 53 19.16 -28.20 14.76
CA LEU A 53 20.21 -27.83 13.82
C LEU A 53 20.15 -28.70 12.56
N ALA A 54 19.90 -30.00 12.73
CA ALA A 54 19.63 -30.90 11.61
C ALA A 54 18.35 -30.52 10.86
N LEU A 55 17.33 -30.02 11.57
CA LEU A 55 16.10 -29.53 10.96
C LEU A 55 16.34 -28.29 10.08
N LEU A 56 17.19 -27.34 10.50
CA LEU A 56 17.53 -26.18 9.67
C LEU A 56 18.32 -26.56 8.41
N GLY A 57 19.32 -27.45 8.52
CA GLY A 57 20.07 -27.94 7.36
C GLY A 57 19.20 -28.70 6.36
N THR A 58 18.30 -29.57 6.84
CA THR A 58 17.36 -30.32 5.98
C THR A 58 16.31 -29.41 5.35
N THR A 59 15.84 -28.38 6.06
CA THR A 59 14.93 -27.37 5.52
C THR A 59 15.56 -26.64 4.33
N GLY A 60 16.84 -26.28 4.40
CA GLY A 60 17.55 -25.63 3.29
C GLY A 60 17.64 -26.50 2.03
N ILE A 61 17.85 -27.80 2.18
CA ILE A 61 17.87 -28.75 1.06
C ILE A 61 16.48 -28.88 0.43
N VAL A 62 15.44 -29.01 1.24
CA VAL A 62 14.04 -29.13 0.76
C VAL A 62 13.61 -27.85 0.05
N LEU A 63 13.93 -26.68 0.62
CA LEU A 63 13.64 -25.39 0.00
C LEU A 63 14.41 -25.19 -1.31
N SER A 64 15.69 -25.58 -1.37
CA SER A 64 16.48 -25.51 -2.60
C SER A 64 15.95 -26.44 -3.69
N ALA A 65 15.43 -27.62 -3.34
CA ALA A 65 14.74 -28.50 -4.29
C ALA A 65 13.41 -27.90 -4.78
N ALA A 66 12.63 -27.28 -3.88
CA ALA A 66 11.37 -26.62 -4.24
C ALA A 66 11.59 -25.38 -5.12
N ALA A 67 12.60 -24.56 -4.80
CA ALA A 67 13.07 -23.45 -5.62
C ALA A 67 13.52 -23.95 -6.99
N GLY A 68 14.37 -24.97 -6.98
CA GLY A 68 14.90 -25.60 -8.18
C GLY A 68 13.80 -26.12 -9.10
N TRP A 69 12.72 -26.68 -8.56
CA TRP A 69 11.58 -27.07 -9.39
C TRP A 69 10.98 -25.88 -10.17
N ARG A 70 10.78 -24.74 -9.49
CA ARG A 70 10.21 -23.52 -10.08
C ARG A 70 11.16 -22.83 -11.05
N THR A 71 12.44 -22.76 -10.71
CA THR A 71 13.50 -22.24 -11.59
C THR A 71 13.66 -23.13 -12.84
N TRP A 72 13.54 -24.45 -12.70
CA TRP A 72 13.59 -25.39 -13.82
C TRP A 72 12.42 -25.22 -14.77
N GLU A 73 11.19 -25.09 -14.24
CA GLU A 73 9.99 -24.86 -15.05
C GLU A 73 10.10 -23.56 -15.86
N GLY A 74 10.55 -22.47 -15.24
CA GLY A 74 10.76 -21.20 -15.94
C GLY A 74 11.87 -21.25 -16.99
N MET A 75 12.96 -21.98 -16.73
CA MET A 75 14.04 -22.13 -17.71
C MET A 75 13.70 -23.11 -18.83
N TYR A 76 12.88 -24.12 -18.55
CA TYR A 76 12.31 -24.99 -19.56
C TYR A 76 11.37 -24.21 -20.49
N ASN A 77 10.54 -23.31 -19.95
CA ASN A 77 9.73 -22.39 -20.75
C ASN A 77 10.59 -21.48 -21.64
N PHE A 78 11.84 -21.20 -21.26
CA PHE A 78 12.77 -20.36 -22.03
C PHE A 78 13.53 -21.12 -23.11
N THR A 79 14.06 -22.29 -22.80
CA THR A 79 14.96 -23.03 -23.71
C THR A 79 14.24 -24.07 -24.56
N GLY A 80 13.07 -24.56 -24.12
CA GLY A 80 12.39 -25.72 -24.72
C GLY A 80 13.12 -27.06 -24.51
N GLU A 81 14.30 -27.07 -23.87
CA GLU A 81 15.11 -28.25 -23.63
C GLU A 81 15.11 -28.64 -22.14
N PRO A 82 14.51 -29.79 -21.77
CA PRO A 82 14.31 -30.13 -20.36
C PRO A 82 15.61 -30.49 -19.62
N LEU A 83 16.57 -31.09 -20.35
CA LEU A 83 17.81 -31.61 -19.76
C LEU A 83 18.85 -30.50 -19.53
N LEU A 84 19.01 -29.60 -20.50
CA LEU A 84 19.84 -28.40 -20.37
C LEU A 84 19.33 -27.52 -19.22
N SER A 85 18.02 -27.27 -19.19
CA SER A 85 17.38 -26.52 -18.10
C SER A 85 17.64 -27.17 -16.74
N GLY A 86 17.48 -28.49 -16.63
CA GLY A 86 17.72 -29.20 -15.37
C GLY A 86 19.15 -29.06 -14.85
N MET A 87 20.16 -29.17 -15.74
CA MET A 87 21.57 -29.04 -15.36
C MET A 87 21.92 -27.62 -14.92
N VAL A 88 21.44 -26.60 -15.62
CA VAL A 88 21.69 -25.19 -15.26
C VAL A 88 21.01 -24.85 -13.94
N THR A 89 19.77 -25.31 -13.71
CA THR A 89 19.07 -25.09 -12.44
C THR A 89 19.79 -25.76 -11.27
N PHE A 90 20.27 -26.99 -11.44
CA PHE A 90 21.04 -27.69 -10.42
C PHE A 90 22.34 -26.93 -10.07
N GLY A 91 23.02 -26.40 -11.09
CA GLY A 91 24.20 -25.55 -10.90
C GLY A 91 23.90 -24.27 -10.11
N ILE A 92 22.84 -23.54 -10.48
CA ILE A 92 22.43 -22.30 -9.82
C ILE A 92 22.06 -22.57 -8.35
N GLN A 93 21.19 -23.55 -8.10
CA GLN A 93 20.72 -23.89 -6.75
C GLN A 93 21.83 -24.45 -5.86
N GLY A 94 22.70 -25.30 -6.41
CA GLY A 94 23.85 -25.85 -5.71
C GLY A 94 24.86 -24.78 -5.29
N ILE A 95 25.23 -23.88 -6.22
CA ILE A 95 26.13 -22.76 -5.91
C ILE A 95 25.47 -21.82 -4.90
N MET A 96 24.19 -21.50 -5.06
CA MET A 96 23.47 -20.61 -4.15
C MET A 96 23.45 -21.14 -2.70
N LEU A 97 23.18 -22.43 -2.52
CA LEU A 97 23.18 -23.05 -1.18
C LEU A 97 24.59 -23.09 -0.57
N ILE A 98 25.62 -23.44 -1.36
CA ILE A 98 27.01 -23.50 -0.89
C ILE A 98 27.50 -22.09 -0.51
N VAL A 99 27.21 -21.08 -1.34
CA VAL A 99 27.64 -19.71 -1.08
C VAL A 99 26.88 -19.12 0.11
N ALA A 100 25.58 -19.39 0.27
CA ALA A 100 24.83 -19.00 1.47
C ALA A 100 25.44 -19.60 2.74
N TRP A 101 25.87 -20.86 2.69
CA TRP A 101 26.58 -21.52 3.78
C TRP A 101 27.93 -20.85 4.07
N LEU A 102 28.76 -20.63 3.05
CA LEU A 102 30.06 -19.96 3.20
C LEU A 102 29.95 -18.54 3.73
N ILE A 103 28.91 -17.80 3.31
CA ILE A 103 28.58 -16.49 3.88
C ILE A 103 28.29 -16.66 5.37
N GLY A 104 27.46 -17.62 5.77
CA GLY A 104 27.22 -17.96 7.18
C GLY A 104 28.49 -18.22 8.00
N GLU A 105 29.43 -19.01 7.47
CA GLU A 105 30.72 -19.25 8.13
C GLU A 105 31.56 -17.98 8.26
N SER A 106 31.48 -17.10 7.27
CA SER A 106 32.22 -15.85 7.23
C SER A 106 31.69 -14.80 8.24
N PHE A 107 30.38 -14.80 8.51
CA PHE A 107 29.76 -14.00 9.56
C PHE A 107 30.10 -14.53 10.95
N ALA A 108 30.09 -15.86 11.11
CA ALA A 108 30.47 -16.53 12.36
C ALA A 108 31.92 -16.22 12.77
N THR A 109 32.84 -16.18 11.79
CA THR A 109 34.27 -15.90 12.01
C THR A 109 34.59 -14.42 12.16
N GLY A 110 33.91 -13.55 11.40
CA GLY A 110 34.18 -12.11 11.37
C GLY A 110 33.76 -11.34 12.62
N MET A 111 32.75 -11.83 13.35
CA MET A 111 32.26 -11.19 14.58
C MET A 111 33.17 -11.39 15.81
N ASN A 112 34.10 -12.36 15.78
CA ASN A 112 34.97 -12.70 16.92
C ASN A 112 36.32 -11.97 16.91
N ALA A 113 36.64 -11.19 15.87
CA ALA A 113 37.90 -10.44 15.79
C ALA A 113 37.79 -9.05 16.44
N ARG A 114 38.05 -8.95 17.74
CA ARG A 114 38.17 -7.65 18.43
C ARG A 114 39.41 -6.91 17.91
N ALA A 115 39.21 -5.74 17.30
CA ALA A 115 40.30 -4.86 16.91
C ALA A 115 40.97 -4.28 18.17
N ARG A 116 42.30 -4.38 18.26
CA ARG A 116 43.11 -3.52 19.16
C ARG A 116 42.82 -2.04 18.81
N PRO A 117 42.75 -1.13 19.80
CA PRO A 117 42.53 0.28 19.51
C PRO A 117 43.79 0.84 18.83
N GLY A 118 43.70 1.01 17.51
CA GLY A 118 44.71 1.64 16.68
C GLY A 118 44.15 2.93 16.10
N THR A 119 44.79 4.03 16.44
CA THR A 119 44.61 5.39 15.93
C THR A 119 44.58 5.43 14.40
N SER A 120 43.51 5.95 13.81
CA SER A 120 43.55 6.46 12.43
C SER A 120 42.83 7.80 12.35
N SER A 121 43.64 8.87 12.39
CA SER A 121 43.27 10.24 12.07
C SER A 121 43.36 10.44 10.56
N LEU A 122 42.25 10.39 9.87
CA LEU A 122 42.13 10.93 8.51
C LEU A 122 40.80 11.70 8.47
N VAL A 123 40.89 12.99 8.15
CA VAL A 123 39.85 14.05 8.15
C VAL A 123 39.82 14.89 9.43
N SER A 124 40.20 16.17 9.29
CA SER A 124 40.15 17.19 10.34
C SER A 124 38.72 17.69 10.54
N ALA A 125 38.30 17.79 11.81
CA ALA A 125 36.92 18.04 12.26
C ALA A 125 36.36 19.45 11.97
N ALA A 126 37.15 20.37 11.41
CA ALA A 126 36.75 21.76 11.21
C ALA A 126 35.88 22.00 9.95
N MET A 127 35.81 21.06 9.01
CA MET A 127 35.06 21.21 7.74
C MET A 127 33.71 20.48 7.72
N GLN A 128 33.36 19.77 8.81
CA GLN A 128 32.24 18.83 8.89
C GLN A 128 30.84 19.48 9.05
N PRO A 129 30.66 20.62 9.76
CA PRO A 129 29.32 21.20 9.96
C PRO A 129 28.75 21.88 8.70
N TRP A 130 29.60 22.57 7.93
CA TRP A 130 29.17 23.26 6.71
C TRP A 130 28.79 22.28 5.60
N LEU A 131 29.47 21.13 5.51
CA LEU A 131 29.11 20.08 4.55
C LEU A 131 27.77 19.42 4.91
N GLY A 132 27.51 19.18 6.20
CA GLY A 132 26.26 18.58 6.67
C GLY A 132 25.03 19.46 6.44
N SER A 133 25.15 20.76 6.68
CA SER A 133 24.04 21.71 6.46
C SER A 133 23.71 21.90 4.98
N PHE A 134 24.74 21.95 4.12
CA PHE A 134 24.56 22.04 2.67
C PHE A 134 23.91 20.76 2.09
N ILE A 135 24.25 19.59 2.64
CA ILE A 135 23.70 18.30 2.23
C ILE A 135 22.26 18.10 2.76
N GLY A 136 21.97 18.57 3.98
CA GLY A 136 20.62 18.56 4.56
C GLY A 136 19.64 19.44 3.78
N LEU A 137 20.09 20.63 3.37
CA LEU A 137 19.33 21.53 2.49
C LEU A 137 19.02 20.86 1.14
N LEU A 138 19.99 20.14 0.57
CA LEU A 138 19.86 19.49 -0.73
C LEU A 138 18.93 18.26 -0.66
N LEU A 139 18.98 17.48 0.43
CA LEU A 139 18.02 16.40 0.70
C LEU A 139 16.60 16.93 0.93
N PHE A 140 16.46 18.04 1.65
CA PHE A 140 15.17 18.68 1.87
C PHE A 140 14.56 19.17 0.55
N ILE A 141 15.34 19.83 -0.30
CA ILE A 141 14.88 20.28 -1.63
C ILE A 141 14.47 19.07 -2.50
N THR A 142 15.25 17.99 -2.48
CA THR A 142 14.95 16.79 -3.29
C THR A 142 13.72 16.05 -2.78
N GLY A 143 13.59 15.91 -1.45
CA GLY A 143 12.42 15.33 -0.80
C GLY A 143 11.16 16.17 -0.98
N PHE A 144 11.29 17.51 -0.95
CA PHE A 144 10.20 18.46 -1.18
C PHE A 144 9.70 18.43 -2.63
N VAL A 145 10.60 18.31 -3.61
CA VAL A 145 10.22 18.13 -5.02
C VAL A 145 9.52 16.79 -5.26
N LEU A 146 10.00 15.70 -4.65
CA LEU A 146 9.34 14.39 -4.71
C LEU A 146 7.98 14.39 -4.00
N PHE A 147 7.86 15.13 -2.89
CA PHE A 147 6.61 15.29 -2.16
C PHE A 147 5.58 16.10 -2.96
N LEU A 148 5.99 17.19 -3.63
CA LEU A 148 5.14 17.96 -4.54
C LEU A 148 4.70 17.16 -5.78
N GLN A 149 5.53 16.22 -6.25
CA GLN A 149 5.15 15.26 -7.29
C GLN A 149 4.16 14.20 -6.78
N TRP A 150 4.27 13.78 -5.52
CA TRP A 150 3.41 12.76 -4.91
C TRP A 150 2.04 13.30 -4.50
N THR A 151 1.93 14.57 -4.09
CA THR A 151 0.65 15.21 -3.69
C THR A 151 -0.17 15.76 -4.85
N GLY A 152 0.29 15.60 -6.10
CA GLY A 152 -0.51 15.88 -7.30
C GLY A 152 -0.73 17.36 -7.62
N GLN A 153 0.03 18.29 -7.02
CA GLN A 153 -0.08 19.73 -7.31
C GLN A 153 0.71 20.20 -8.54
N THR A 154 1.45 19.32 -9.22
CA THR A 154 2.04 19.62 -10.53
C THR A 154 1.68 18.54 -11.53
N ASP A 155 0.77 18.88 -12.44
CA ASP A 155 0.38 18.03 -13.56
C ASP A 155 1.53 18.02 -14.58
N VAL A 156 2.51 17.13 -14.38
CA VAL A 156 3.55 16.84 -15.37
C VAL A 156 3.13 15.61 -16.17
N LYS A 157 1.96 15.69 -16.80
CA LYS A 157 1.63 14.89 -17.97
C LYS A 157 1.99 15.71 -19.20
N HIS A 158 3.23 15.54 -19.65
CA HIS A 158 3.71 15.60 -21.04
C HIS A 158 5.19 15.97 -21.05
N ALA A 159 6.05 14.98 -21.31
CA ALA A 159 7.37 15.23 -21.84
C ALA A 159 7.59 14.27 -23.01
N ASN A 160 7.04 14.66 -24.17
CA ASN A 160 7.51 14.18 -25.46
C ASN A 160 8.94 14.70 -25.65
N VAL A 161 9.83 13.77 -25.95
CA VAL A 161 11.19 14.05 -26.39
C VAL A 161 11.09 14.65 -27.79
N GLU A 162 11.39 15.95 -27.95
CA GLU A 162 12.24 16.51 -29.01
C GLU A 162 12.33 18.05 -28.97
N ASN A 163 13.59 18.51 -28.95
CA ASN A 163 14.11 19.83 -29.32
C ASN A 163 14.14 21.02 -28.32
N LEU A 164 15.35 21.61 -28.26
CA LEU A 164 15.87 22.74 -27.48
C LEU A 164 15.98 22.50 -25.96
N GLY A 165 17.17 22.18 -25.45
CA GLY A 165 18.11 23.24 -25.05
C GLY A 165 17.43 24.14 -24.02
N TRP A 166 17.33 23.77 -22.74
CA TRP A 166 18.35 24.00 -21.71
C TRP A 166 18.18 23.03 -20.50
N ALA A 167 17.49 21.89 -20.67
CA ALA A 167 17.14 20.98 -19.58
C ALA A 167 18.23 19.95 -19.19
N ASN A 168 19.27 19.74 -20.02
CA ASN A 168 20.26 18.67 -19.80
C ASN A 168 21.34 18.96 -18.75
N ALA A 169 21.33 20.14 -18.13
CA ALA A 169 22.25 20.46 -17.04
C ALA A 169 21.72 19.91 -15.69
N GLY A 170 20.41 19.98 -15.45
CA GLY A 170 19.80 19.60 -14.16
C GLY A 170 19.98 18.12 -13.81
N ASP A 171 19.73 17.21 -14.75
CA ASP A 171 19.76 15.77 -14.49
C ASP A 171 21.17 15.21 -14.24
N LYS A 172 22.20 15.80 -14.86
CA LYS A 172 23.60 15.35 -14.65
C LYS A 172 24.17 15.84 -13.32
N PHE A 173 23.75 17.02 -12.85
CA PHE A 173 24.11 17.53 -11.53
C PHE A 173 23.35 16.81 -10.40
N LEU A 174 22.11 16.36 -10.64
CA LEU A 174 21.35 15.55 -9.69
C LEU A 174 21.95 14.15 -9.49
N MET A 175 22.44 13.49 -10.54
CA MET A 175 23.15 12.20 -10.39
C MET A 175 24.50 12.34 -9.68
N LEU A 176 25.25 13.41 -9.96
CA LEU A 176 26.50 13.73 -9.26
C LEU A 176 26.25 14.09 -7.79
N GLY A 177 25.17 14.85 -7.53
CA GLY A 177 24.70 15.21 -6.20
C GLY A 177 24.27 14.00 -5.39
N ALA A 178 23.49 13.07 -5.98
CA ALA A 178 23.07 11.82 -5.35
C ALA A 178 24.24 10.87 -5.07
N GLY A 179 25.22 10.80 -5.99
CA GLY A 179 26.45 10.04 -5.80
C GLY A 179 27.32 10.57 -4.65
N LEU A 180 27.48 11.90 -4.56
CA LEU A 180 28.17 12.56 -3.44
C LEU A 180 27.39 12.39 -2.12
N LEU A 181 26.06 12.49 -2.16
CA LEU A 181 25.18 12.27 -1.00
C LEU A 181 25.33 10.87 -0.42
N MET A 182 25.41 9.83 -1.25
CA MET A 182 25.64 8.45 -0.80
C MET A 182 27.01 8.27 -0.14
N VAL A 183 28.05 8.92 -0.67
CA VAL A 183 29.40 8.89 -0.09
C VAL A 183 29.46 9.68 1.22
N SER A 184 28.75 10.80 1.32
CA SER A 184 28.66 11.62 2.54
C SER A 184 27.80 10.99 3.64
N LEU A 185 26.70 10.31 3.27
CA LEU A 185 25.88 9.51 4.18
C LEU A 185 26.68 8.34 4.76
N PHE A 186 27.51 7.70 3.93
CA PHE A 186 28.42 6.62 4.34
C PHE A 186 29.52 7.11 5.32
N ALA A 187 30.02 8.33 5.14
CA ALA A 187 31.02 8.93 6.02
C ALA A 187 30.46 9.37 7.38
N LEU A 188 29.24 9.92 7.42
CA LEU A 188 28.58 10.36 8.67
C LEU A 188 28.06 9.18 9.51
N TYR A 189 27.64 8.08 8.88
CA TYR A 189 27.20 6.87 9.60
C TYR A 189 28.36 6.07 10.22
N ALA A 190 29.59 6.22 9.72
CA ALA A 190 30.74 5.48 10.24
C ALA A 190 31.25 5.97 11.62
N ALA A 191 30.73 7.11 12.12
CA ALA A 191 31.25 7.78 13.31
C ALA A 191 30.48 7.49 14.62
N ASN A 192 29.32 6.81 14.57
CA ASN A 192 28.46 6.61 15.74
C ASN A 192 28.67 5.22 16.40
N ASP A 193 28.71 5.14 17.74
CA ASP A 193 29.04 3.89 18.49
C ASP A 193 27.96 2.80 18.36
N LEU A 194 26.74 3.19 17.95
CA LEU A 194 25.66 2.27 17.56
C LEU A 194 25.98 1.49 16.28
N VAL A 195 26.91 2.00 15.45
CA VAL A 195 27.26 1.49 14.13
C VAL A 195 28.57 0.69 14.18
N ARG A 196 29.37 0.70 15.26
CA ARG A 196 30.57 -0.15 15.35
C ARG A 196 30.32 -1.65 15.11
N PRO A 197 29.21 -2.28 15.58
CA PRO A 197 28.85 -3.65 15.20
C PRO A 197 28.42 -3.76 13.73
N TYR A 198 27.73 -2.74 13.19
CA TYR A 198 27.29 -2.71 11.79
C TYR A 198 28.44 -2.45 10.81
N LEU A 199 29.46 -1.68 11.18
CA LEU A 199 30.69 -1.49 10.41
C LEU A 199 31.55 -2.76 10.40
N GLN A 200 31.49 -3.57 11.46
CA GLN A 200 32.08 -4.92 11.46
C GLN A 200 31.33 -5.83 10.49
N VAL A 201 29.99 -5.82 10.52
CA VAL A 201 29.16 -6.53 9.54
C VAL A 201 29.45 -6.07 8.11
N VAL A 202 29.52 -4.77 7.85
CA VAL A 202 29.86 -4.19 6.54
C VAL A 202 31.29 -4.56 6.13
N ARG A 203 32.25 -4.58 7.05
CA ARG A 203 33.64 -5.01 6.76
C ARG A 203 33.72 -6.50 6.42
N VAL A 204 32.94 -7.35 7.09
CA VAL A 204 32.82 -8.79 6.75
C VAL A 204 32.16 -8.96 5.38
N ILE A 205 31.11 -8.19 5.09
CA ILE A 205 30.45 -8.15 3.77
C ILE A 205 31.43 -7.72 2.68
N ILE A 206 32.21 -6.66 2.89
CA ILE A 206 33.20 -6.15 1.93
C ILE A 206 34.32 -7.17 1.70
N ARG A 207 34.85 -7.78 2.78
CA ARG A 207 35.92 -8.79 2.69
C ARG A 207 35.47 -10.04 1.94
N ASN A 208 34.20 -10.39 2.05
CA ASN A 208 33.57 -11.52 1.35
C ASN A 208 32.66 -11.08 0.20
N SER A 209 32.91 -9.89 -0.36
CA SER A 209 32.07 -9.28 -1.39
C SER A 209 31.93 -10.17 -2.63
N MET A 210 32.95 -10.95 -2.95
CA MET A 210 32.90 -11.93 -4.04
C MET A 210 31.85 -13.03 -3.78
N LEU A 211 31.73 -13.53 -2.55
CA LEU A 211 30.70 -14.50 -2.19
C LEU A 211 29.31 -13.87 -2.27
N TRP A 212 29.16 -12.63 -1.80
CA TRP A 212 27.92 -11.88 -1.92
C TRP A 212 27.51 -11.61 -3.38
N LEU A 213 28.44 -11.24 -4.25
CA LEU A 213 28.20 -11.06 -5.68
C LEU A 213 27.79 -12.37 -6.34
N MET A 214 28.49 -13.47 -6.04
CA MET A 214 28.12 -14.80 -6.55
C MET A 214 26.72 -15.22 -6.07
N PHE A 215 26.40 -14.99 -4.80
CA PHE A 215 25.09 -15.29 -4.24
C PHE A 215 23.99 -14.46 -4.92
N LEU A 216 24.15 -13.14 -4.99
CA LEU A 216 23.17 -12.23 -5.60
C LEU A 216 23.01 -12.50 -7.09
N ALA A 217 24.07 -12.85 -7.82
CA ALA A 217 23.97 -13.25 -9.22
C ALA A 217 23.17 -14.55 -9.39
N CYS A 218 23.44 -15.57 -8.56
CA CYS A 218 22.69 -16.84 -8.59
C CYS A 218 21.22 -16.63 -8.17
N MET A 219 20.97 -15.84 -7.13
CA MET A 219 19.65 -15.46 -6.66
C MET A 219 18.88 -14.68 -7.72
N ALA A 220 19.47 -13.65 -8.34
CA ALA A 220 18.82 -12.89 -9.40
C ALA A 220 18.43 -13.79 -10.58
N THR A 221 19.32 -14.70 -10.97
CA THR A 221 19.05 -15.67 -12.05
C THR A 221 17.94 -16.66 -11.64
N SER A 222 17.95 -17.14 -10.39
CA SER A 222 16.93 -18.04 -9.85
C SER A 222 15.55 -17.38 -9.75
N VAL A 223 15.47 -16.16 -9.18
CA VAL A 223 14.26 -15.35 -9.08
C VAL A 223 13.71 -15.03 -10.47
N PHE A 224 14.57 -14.68 -11.41
CA PHE A 224 14.16 -14.36 -12.78
C PHE A 224 13.39 -15.50 -13.45
N PHE A 225 13.92 -16.73 -13.40
CA PHE A 225 13.26 -17.88 -14.02
C PHE A 225 12.08 -18.39 -13.17
N SER A 226 12.21 -18.43 -11.85
CA SER A 226 11.11 -18.88 -10.98
C SER A 226 9.89 -17.94 -11.03
N PHE A 227 10.12 -16.63 -11.24
CA PHE A 227 9.05 -15.64 -11.45
C PHE A 227 8.14 -16.00 -12.63
N ASP A 228 8.69 -16.40 -13.78
CA ASP A 228 7.88 -16.79 -14.95
C ASP A 228 6.97 -17.98 -14.64
N SER A 229 7.50 -18.99 -13.93
CA SER A 229 6.72 -20.15 -13.47
C SER A 229 5.58 -19.73 -12.53
N PHE A 230 5.87 -18.88 -11.52
CA PHE A 230 4.84 -18.40 -10.59
C PHE A 230 3.80 -17.52 -11.27
N PHE A 231 4.22 -16.60 -12.13
CA PHE A 231 3.33 -15.74 -12.90
C PHE A 231 2.39 -16.57 -13.78
N THR A 232 2.93 -17.60 -14.44
CA THR A 232 2.14 -18.51 -15.26
C THR A 232 1.15 -19.34 -14.45
N ALA A 233 1.55 -19.82 -13.28
CA ALA A 233 0.68 -20.62 -12.41
C ALA A 233 -0.47 -19.79 -11.81
N ILE A 234 -0.24 -18.49 -11.56
CA ILE A 234 -1.22 -17.57 -10.98
C ILE A 234 -2.17 -17.02 -12.07
N PHE A 235 -1.73 -16.94 -13.33
CA PHE A 235 -2.49 -16.29 -14.41
C PHE A 235 -2.97 -17.27 -15.51
N PRO A 236 -4.23 -17.73 -15.53
CA PRO A 236 -4.77 -18.59 -16.59
C PRO A 236 -4.92 -17.84 -17.94
N GLN A 237 -4.74 -18.52 -19.07
CA GLN A 237 -4.72 -17.89 -20.41
C GLN A 237 -6.00 -17.10 -20.76
N SER A 238 -7.17 -17.49 -20.23
CA SER A 238 -8.47 -16.85 -20.54
C SER A 238 -8.58 -15.42 -20.00
N GLU A 239 -7.98 -15.12 -18.84
CA GLU A 239 -8.01 -13.77 -18.28
C GLU A 239 -7.05 -12.83 -19.02
N ARG A 240 -6.02 -13.38 -19.70
CA ARG A 240 -4.98 -12.58 -20.40
C ARG A 240 -5.60 -11.95 -21.63
N VAL A 241 -6.39 -12.74 -22.35
CA VAL A 241 -7.11 -12.30 -23.55
C VAL A 241 -8.10 -11.20 -23.21
N ARG A 242 -8.87 -11.34 -22.12
CA ARG A 242 -9.86 -10.34 -21.69
C ARG A 242 -9.21 -9.05 -21.19
N ALA A 243 -8.13 -9.14 -20.42
CA ALA A 243 -7.37 -7.96 -19.99
C ALA A 243 -6.67 -7.27 -21.16
N ALA A 244 -6.15 -8.04 -22.13
CA ALA A 244 -5.55 -7.51 -23.35
C ALA A 244 -6.57 -6.79 -24.24
N GLU A 245 -7.80 -7.32 -24.35
CA GLU A 245 -8.91 -6.68 -25.08
C GLU A 245 -9.29 -5.33 -24.44
N LEU A 246 -9.47 -5.28 -23.11
CA LEU A 246 -9.75 -4.03 -22.39
C LEU A 246 -8.60 -3.01 -22.52
N ARG A 247 -7.33 -3.47 -22.46
CA ARG A 247 -6.17 -2.61 -22.68
C ARG A 247 -6.15 -2.04 -24.10
N ALA A 248 -6.43 -2.88 -25.09
CA ALA A 248 -6.46 -2.46 -26.49
C ALA A 248 -7.58 -1.45 -26.77
N GLN A 249 -8.77 -1.62 -26.16
CA GLN A 249 -9.85 -0.64 -26.26
C GLN A 249 -9.41 0.73 -25.74
N ASN A 250 -8.76 0.78 -24.57
CA ASN A 250 -8.26 2.04 -24.00
C ASN A 250 -7.14 2.66 -24.85
N GLN A 251 -6.21 1.84 -25.37
CA GLN A 251 -5.11 2.31 -26.22
C GLN A 251 -5.63 2.85 -27.57
N VAL A 252 -6.58 2.14 -28.19
CA VAL A 252 -7.21 2.59 -29.43
C VAL A 252 -8.02 3.85 -29.19
N SER A 253 -8.78 3.95 -28.10
CA SER A 253 -9.46 5.21 -27.73
C SER A 253 -8.48 6.37 -27.59
N GLY A 254 -7.29 6.14 -27.01
CA GLY A 254 -6.23 7.14 -26.94
C GLY A 254 -5.71 7.56 -28.34
N ILE A 255 -5.50 6.59 -29.24
CA ILE A 255 -5.10 6.86 -30.63
C ILE A 255 -6.17 7.67 -31.37
N LEU A 256 -7.45 7.37 -31.18
CA LEU A 256 -8.54 8.15 -31.79
C LEU A 256 -8.55 9.59 -31.27
N SER A 257 -8.32 9.80 -29.98
CA SER A 257 -8.19 11.14 -29.39
C SER A 257 -6.97 11.88 -29.94
N ASP A 258 -5.83 11.21 -30.12
CA ASP A 258 -4.65 11.81 -30.75
C ASP A 258 -4.91 12.23 -32.21
N ILE A 259 -5.67 11.42 -32.97
CA ILE A 259 -6.08 11.75 -34.33
C ILE A 259 -6.98 12.98 -34.31
N GLU A 260 -7.96 13.04 -33.41
CA GLU A 260 -8.86 14.19 -33.24
C GLU A 260 -8.09 15.47 -32.90
N GLN A 261 -7.14 15.39 -31.98
CA GLN A 261 -6.29 16.52 -31.62
C GLN A 261 -5.41 16.97 -32.79
N ALA A 262 -4.82 16.03 -33.54
CA ALA A 262 -4.04 16.33 -34.74
C ALA A 262 -4.89 17.01 -35.83
N LEU A 263 -6.12 16.53 -36.05
CA LEU A 263 -7.09 17.15 -36.96
C LEU A 263 -7.43 18.57 -36.55
N GLY A 264 -7.75 18.81 -35.28
CA GLY A 264 -8.06 20.14 -34.77
C GLY A 264 -6.88 21.11 -34.90
N THR A 265 -5.67 20.66 -34.56
CA THR A 265 -4.44 21.47 -34.66
C THR A 265 -4.09 21.82 -36.10
N ARG A 266 -4.22 20.86 -37.03
CA ARG A 266 -3.94 21.10 -38.46
C ARG A 266 -5.03 21.91 -39.15
N SER A 267 -6.28 21.68 -38.80
CA SER A 267 -7.40 22.47 -39.33
C SER A 267 -7.27 23.93 -38.94
N SER A 268 -6.89 24.23 -37.69
CA SER A 268 -6.70 25.62 -37.25
C SER A 268 -5.47 26.27 -37.89
N SER A 269 -4.36 25.53 -38.05
CA SER A 269 -3.17 26.06 -38.71
C SER A 269 -3.41 26.38 -40.19
N LEU A 270 -4.04 25.47 -40.93
CA LEU A 270 -4.34 25.67 -42.36
C LEU A 270 -5.42 26.74 -42.56
N ALA A 271 -6.40 26.84 -41.65
CA ALA A 271 -7.40 27.91 -41.68
C ALA A 271 -6.76 29.30 -41.51
N ALA A 272 -5.79 29.44 -40.60
CA ALA A 272 -5.06 30.69 -40.44
C ALA A 272 -4.19 31.02 -41.67
N GLU A 273 -3.59 30.01 -42.30
CA GLU A 273 -2.70 30.17 -43.46
C GLU A 273 -3.43 30.74 -44.69
N ILE A 274 -4.67 30.30 -44.96
CA ILE A 274 -5.47 30.76 -46.11
C ILE A 274 -5.56 32.30 -46.16
N PHE A 275 -5.80 32.94 -45.01
CA PHE A 275 -5.97 34.40 -44.94
C PHE A 275 -4.67 35.19 -45.14
N THR A 276 -3.52 34.50 -45.11
CA THR A 276 -2.22 35.12 -45.39
C THR A 276 -1.82 35.05 -46.88
N THR A 277 -2.45 34.16 -47.64
CA THR A 277 -2.17 33.95 -49.06
C THR A 277 -2.51 35.17 -49.91
N GLU A 278 -1.75 35.36 -51.00
CA GLU A 278 -2.01 36.42 -51.98
C GLU A 278 -3.39 36.26 -52.64
N ALA A 279 -3.79 35.00 -52.93
CA ALA A 279 -5.10 34.68 -53.49
C ALA A 279 -6.28 35.17 -52.64
N TRP A 280 -6.21 35.04 -51.30
CA TRP A 280 -7.26 35.57 -50.42
C TRP A 280 -7.27 37.10 -50.40
N LYS A 281 -6.10 37.74 -50.34
CA LYS A 281 -6.00 39.22 -50.30
C LYS A 281 -6.55 39.85 -51.56
N ASP A 282 -6.27 39.26 -52.73
CA ASP A 282 -6.81 39.72 -54.01
C ASP A 282 -8.32 39.56 -54.07
N TYR A 283 -8.85 38.41 -53.63
CA TYR A 283 -10.28 38.17 -53.58
C TYR A 283 -10.97 39.11 -52.58
N GLU A 284 -10.38 39.33 -51.40
CA GLU A 284 -10.91 40.27 -50.41
C GLU A 284 -10.96 41.70 -50.96
N HIS A 285 -9.94 42.13 -51.71
CA HIS A 285 -9.95 43.43 -52.39
C HIS A 285 -11.10 43.54 -53.41
N GLN A 286 -11.40 42.47 -54.15
CA GLN A 286 -12.56 42.42 -55.05
C GLN A 286 -13.90 42.49 -54.29
N LEU A 287 -14.00 41.78 -53.15
CA LEU A 287 -15.18 41.83 -52.28
C LEU A 287 -15.38 43.18 -51.60
N ASP A 288 -14.32 43.93 -51.32
CA ASP A 288 -14.42 45.28 -50.76
C ASP A 288 -14.78 46.30 -51.84
N ALA A 289 -14.24 46.17 -53.06
CA ALA A 289 -14.61 47.00 -54.20
C ALA A 289 -16.10 46.90 -54.56
N ILE A 290 -16.68 45.69 -54.49
CA ILE A 290 -18.12 45.51 -54.74
C ILE A 290 -18.98 46.07 -53.60
N THR A 291 -18.53 45.98 -52.35
CA THR A 291 -19.19 46.61 -51.19
C THR A 291 -19.17 48.13 -51.33
N GLU A 292 -18.06 48.73 -51.75
CA GLU A 292 -17.94 50.15 -52.01
C GLU A 292 -18.87 50.59 -53.16
N ALA A 293 -18.87 49.87 -54.28
CA ALA A 293 -19.77 50.15 -55.41
C ALA A 293 -21.26 50.06 -55.01
N ALA A 294 -21.62 49.09 -54.18
CA ALA A 294 -22.98 48.88 -53.70
C ALA A 294 -23.43 49.98 -52.71
N THR A 295 -22.57 50.37 -51.78
CA THR A 295 -22.86 51.45 -50.80
C THR A 295 -23.00 52.81 -51.47
N GLN A 296 -22.15 53.14 -52.44
CA GLN A 296 -22.25 54.36 -53.24
C GLN A 296 -23.55 54.42 -54.07
N SER A 297 -24.14 53.26 -54.38
CA SER A 297 -25.27 53.12 -55.29
C SER A 297 -26.61 52.86 -54.60
N GLN A 298 -26.66 52.83 -53.27
CA GLN A 298 -27.84 52.42 -52.49
C GLN A 298 -29.10 53.20 -52.89
N GLY A 299 -29.01 54.53 -53.03
CA GLY A 299 -30.14 55.37 -53.43
C GLY A 299 -30.57 55.23 -54.90
N ALA A 300 -29.72 54.71 -55.79
CA ALA A 300 -30.09 54.40 -57.18
C ALA A 300 -30.81 53.06 -57.28
N ILE A 301 -30.33 52.05 -56.55
CA ILE A 301 -30.92 50.71 -56.48
C ILE A 301 -32.30 50.75 -55.82
N GLU A 302 -32.47 51.46 -54.70
CA GLU A 302 -33.76 51.59 -54.01
C GLU A 302 -34.83 52.23 -54.92
N ARG A 303 -34.48 53.25 -55.70
CA ARG A 303 -35.40 53.88 -56.66
C ARG A 303 -35.82 52.91 -57.77
N TYR A 304 -34.88 52.14 -58.31
CA TYR A 304 -35.15 51.16 -59.36
C TYR A 304 -36.00 49.98 -58.85
N VAL A 305 -35.68 49.44 -57.67
CA VAL A 305 -36.40 48.31 -57.05
C VAL A 305 -37.82 48.71 -56.62
N ASN A 306 -38.00 49.90 -56.04
CA ASN A 306 -39.33 50.38 -55.65
C ASN A 306 -40.25 50.57 -56.87
N ALA A 307 -39.73 51.08 -57.98
CA ALA A 307 -40.50 51.22 -59.23
C ALA A 307 -41.00 49.86 -59.76
N GLN A 308 -40.14 48.82 -59.74
CA GLN A 308 -40.47 47.46 -60.15
C GLN A 308 -41.51 46.79 -59.23
N ILE A 309 -41.40 46.98 -57.91
CA ILE A 309 -42.34 46.42 -56.92
C ILE A 309 -43.73 47.05 -57.05
N GLU A 310 -43.81 48.37 -57.26
CA GLU A 310 -45.08 49.06 -57.42
C GLU A 310 -45.85 48.57 -58.65
N GLU A 311 -45.19 48.42 -59.80
CA GLU A 311 -45.81 47.93 -61.04
C GLU A 311 -46.32 46.48 -60.90
N ARG A 312 -45.52 45.60 -60.29
CA ARG A 312 -45.93 44.21 -59.99
C ARG A 312 -47.12 44.13 -59.04
N SER A 313 -47.12 44.93 -57.97
CA SER A 313 -48.16 44.90 -56.95
C SER A 313 -49.53 45.30 -57.51
N ARG A 314 -49.57 46.19 -58.51
CA ARG A 314 -50.80 46.59 -59.20
C ARG A 314 -51.37 45.45 -60.05
N ALA A 315 -50.52 44.75 -60.81
CA ALA A 315 -50.96 43.64 -61.66
C ALA A 315 -51.51 42.45 -60.85
N VAL A 316 -50.89 42.11 -59.71
CA VAL A 316 -51.37 41.00 -58.86
C VAL A 316 -52.69 41.36 -58.16
N LYS A 317 -52.84 42.60 -57.66
CA LYS A 317 -54.08 43.04 -57.01
C LYS A 317 -55.29 42.97 -57.94
N GLU A 318 -55.13 43.38 -59.19
CA GLU A 318 -56.22 43.32 -60.17
C GLU A 318 -56.68 41.87 -60.44
N GLN A 319 -55.75 40.90 -60.47
CA GLN A 319 -56.11 39.49 -60.65
C GLN A 319 -56.72 38.87 -59.37
N GLN A 320 -56.31 39.32 -58.18
CA GLN A 320 -56.91 38.88 -56.92
C GLN A 320 -58.38 39.32 -56.77
N GLU A 321 -58.72 40.53 -57.21
CA GLU A 321 -60.10 41.01 -57.24
C GLU A 321 -60.98 40.20 -58.20
N ARG A 322 -60.42 39.75 -59.34
CA ARG A 322 -61.11 38.86 -60.30
C ARG A 322 -61.36 37.45 -59.73
N ILE A 323 -60.43 36.92 -58.93
CA ILE A 323 -60.64 35.63 -58.24
C ILE A 323 -61.74 35.77 -57.18
N ALA A 324 -61.66 36.79 -56.33
CA ALA A 324 -62.62 36.99 -55.25
C ALA A 324 -64.06 37.17 -55.79
N SER A 325 -64.23 37.90 -56.90
CA SER A 325 -65.52 38.06 -57.56
C SER A 325 -66.03 36.78 -58.23
N ALA A 326 -65.15 36.01 -58.88
CA ALA A 326 -65.52 34.71 -59.47
C ALA A 326 -65.87 33.66 -58.40
N GLU A 327 -65.14 33.59 -57.28
CA GLU A 327 -65.40 32.65 -56.17
C GLU A 327 -66.70 33.00 -55.43
N ALA A 328 -67.01 34.29 -55.24
CA ALA A 328 -68.29 34.73 -54.71
C ALA A 328 -69.47 34.33 -55.64
N GLY A 329 -69.28 34.46 -56.96
CA GLY A 329 -70.25 34.01 -57.96
C GLY A 329 -70.48 32.48 -57.93
N GLN A 330 -69.41 31.69 -57.75
CA GLN A 330 -69.51 30.23 -57.62
C GLN A 330 -70.30 29.81 -56.39
N ALA A 331 -70.04 30.43 -55.23
CA ALA A 331 -70.71 30.07 -53.98
C ALA A 331 -72.23 30.26 -54.07
N GLY A 332 -72.70 31.34 -54.72
CA GLY A 332 -74.13 31.60 -54.93
C GLY A 332 -74.79 30.58 -55.86
N LEU A 333 -74.12 30.21 -56.96
CA LEU A 333 -74.66 29.24 -57.93
C LEU A 333 -74.61 27.79 -57.40
N ALA A 334 -73.59 27.44 -56.62
CA ALA A 334 -73.49 26.14 -55.97
C ALA A 334 -74.63 25.91 -54.97
N GLY A 335 -74.99 26.92 -54.17
CA GLY A 335 -76.16 26.85 -53.27
C GLY A 335 -77.50 26.72 -54.01
N ARG A 336 -77.63 27.31 -55.20
CA ARG A 336 -78.83 27.13 -56.04
C ARG A 336 -78.88 25.73 -56.65
N LYS A 337 -77.73 25.17 -57.06
CA LYS A 337 -77.61 23.82 -57.58
C LYS A 337 -78.03 22.77 -56.55
N THR A 338 -77.60 22.91 -55.29
CA THR A 338 -77.99 21.97 -54.22
C THR A 338 -79.50 21.98 -54.01
N SER A 339 -80.11 23.16 -53.91
CA SER A 339 -81.57 23.31 -53.76
C SER A 339 -82.37 22.66 -54.90
N LEU A 340 -81.97 22.87 -56.15
CA LEU A 340 -82.62 22.25 -57.31
C LEU A 340 -82.40 20.72 -57.38
N THR A 341 -81.24 20.24 -56.92
CA THR A 341 -80.94 18.81 -56.84
C THR A 341 -81.84 18.12 -55.80
N ASP A 342 -82.05 18.77 -54.65
CA ASP A 342 -82.97 18.29 -53.62
C ASP A 342 -84.42 18.27 -54.13
N GLU A 343 -84.86 19.32 -54.83
CA GLU A 343 -86.19 19.38 -55.47
C GLU A 343 -86.37 18.25 -56.50
N LYS A 344 -85.37 18.01 -57.36
CA LYS A 344 -85.36 16.91 -58.34
C LYS A 344 -85.51 15.56 -57.67
N SER A 345 -84.74 15.29 -56.61
CA SER A 345 -84.79 14.00 -55.91
C SER A 345 -86.18 13.72 -55.33
N ARG A 346 -86.82 14.74 -54.74
CA ARG A 346 -88.18 14.66 -54.20
C ARG A 346 -89.21 14.36 -55.28
N LEU A 347 -89.16 15.07 -56.41
CA LEU A 347 -90.09 14.86 -57.52
C LEU A 347 -89.86 13.53 -58.25
N ALA A 348 -88.61 13.10 -58.38
CA ALA A 348 -88.26 11.81 -58.97
C ALA A 348 -88.79 10.63 -58.13
N ALA A 349 -88.79 10.75 -56.80
CA ALA A 349 -89.39 9.77 -55.90
C ALA A 349 -90.92 9.67 -56.03
N GLN A 350 -91.62 10.78 -56.35
CA GLN A 350 -93.07 10.82 -56.53
C GLN A 350 -93.54 10.30 -57.90
N ARG A 351 -92.67 10.39 -58.92
CA ARG A 351 -92.97 9.96 -60.30
C ARG A 351 -93.47 8.51 -60.43
N PRO A 352 -92.81 7.47 -59.86
CA PRO A 352 -93.26 6.08 -60.04
C PRO A 352 -94.64 5.83 -59.41
N GLU A 353 -94.94 6.48 -58.29
CA GLU A 353 -96.25 6.39 -57.62
C GLU A 353 -97.35 6.98 -58.50
N LEU A 354 -97.14 8.18 -59.05
CA LEU A 354 -98.07 8.83 -59.99
C LEU A 354 -98.20 8.06 -61.31
N ALA A 355 -97.12 7.46 -61.80
CA ALA A 355 -97.14 6.63 -63.00
C ALA A 355 -97.92 5.32 -62.78
N ALA A 356 -97.77 4.71 -61.61
CA ALA A 356 -98.57 3.55 -61.21
C ALA A 356 -100.06 3.93 -61.08
N ASP A 357 -100.39 5.05 -60.42
CA ASP A 357 -101.77 5.54 -60.31
C ASP A 357 -102.40 5.78 -61.70
N TYR A 358 -101.69 6.49 -62.59
CA TYR A 358 -102.15 6.67 -63.98
C TYR A 358 -102.35 5.34 -64.71
N ALA A 359 -101.41 4.38 -64.58
CA ALA A 359 -101.53 3.08 -65.22
C ALA A 359 -102.76 2.29 -64.71
N THR A 360 -103.05 2.34 -63.40
CA THR A 360 -104.26 1.71 -62.85
C THR A 360 -105.54 2.35 -63.38
N LYS A 361 -105.62 3.69 -63.39
CA LYS A 361 -106.80 4.41 -63.89
C LYS A 361 -107.00 4.25 -65.39
N LYS A 362 -105.91 4.15 -66.15
CA LYS A 362 -105.95 3.83 -67.57
C LYS A 362 -106.46 2.40 -67.81
N ALA A 363 -105.96 1.41 -67.07
CA ALA A 363 -106.46 0.04 -67.18
C ALA A 363 -107.95 -0.06 -66.80
N GLU A 364 -108.39 0.65 -65.76
CA GLU A 364 -109.81 0.77 -65.39
C GLU A 364 -110.65 1.38 -66.54
N TYR A 365 -110.17 2.47 -67.15
CA TYR A 365 -110.84 3.11 -68.27
C TYR A 365 -110.92 2.19 -69.51
N ASP A 366 -109.80 1.58 -69.90
CA ASP A 366 -109.73 0.68 -71.05
C ASP A 366 -110.65 -0.55 -70.86
N ALA A 367 -110.75 -1.08 -69.62
CA ALA A 367 -111.69 -2.15 -69.29
C ALA A 367 -113.15 -1.68 -69.45
N LYS A 368 -113.51 -0.49 -68.95
CA LYS A 368 -114.85 0.07 -69.12
C LYS A 368 -115.19 0.38 -70.58
N MET A 369 -114.22 0.81 -71.37
CA MET A 369 -114.40 1.02 -72.81
C MET A 369 -114.65 -0.30 -73.54
N LYS A 370 -113.95 -1.38 -73.18
CA LYS A 370 -114.25 -2.72 -73.71
C LYS A 370 -115.65 -3.19 -73.34
N ASP A 371 -116.11 -2.95 -72.10
CA ASP A 371 -117.48 -3.26 -71.69
C ASP A 371 -118.51 -2.48 -72.53
N VAL A 372 -118.27 -1.18 -72.76
CA VAL A 372 -119.10 -0.33 -73.62
C VAL A 372 -119.16 -0.86 -75.04
N ASP A 373 -118.01 -1.23 -75.62
CA ASP A 373 -117.96 -1.72 -77.00
C ASP A 373 -118.60 -3.11 -77.14
N ALA A 374 -118.36 -4.03 -76.20
CA ALA A 374 -119.04 -5.32 -76.16
C ALA A 374 -120.57 -5.13 -76.10
N LYS A 375 -121.05 -4.22 -75.23
CA LYS A 375 -122.48 -3.93 -75.10
C LYS A 375 -123.05 -3.21 -76.33
N ARG A 376 -122.25 -2.37 -76.97
CA ARG A 376 -122.61 -1.71 -78.24
C ARG A 376 -122.76 -2.74 -79.35
N VAL A 377 -121.89 -3.74 -79.42
CA VAL A 377 -122.01 -4.85 -80.38
C VAL A 377 -123.28 -5.66 -80.10
N GLU A 378 -123.59 -6.00 -78.84
CA GLU A 378 -124.85 -6.66 -78.48
C GLU A 378 -126.09 -5.84 -78.92
N ALA A 379 -126.07 -4.52 -78.69
CA ALA A 379 -127.17 -3.65 -79.09
C ALA A 379 -127.32 -3.55 -80.61
N LEU A 380 -126.21 -3.49 -81.36
CA LEU A 380 -126.21 -3.48 -82.83
C LEU A 380 -126.60 -4.84 -83.44
N ALA A 381 -126.24 -5.94 -82.78
CA ALA A 381 -126.62 -7.29 -83.18
C ALA A 381 -128.14 -7.49 -83.03
N GLU A 382 -128.75 -6.99 -81.95
CA GLU A 382 -130.21 -7.02 -81.75
C GLU A 382 -130.94 -6.10 -82.77
N ASP A 383 -130.42 -4.92 -83.11
CA ASP A 383 -131.01 -4.04 -84.15
C ASP A 383 -131.08 -4.75 -85.52
N LYS A 384 -130.03 -5.54 -85.85
CA LYS A 384 -129.92 -6.28 -87.12
C LYS A 384 -130.46 -7.72 -87.08
N GLY A 385 -130.80 -8.25 -85.90
CA GLY A 385 -131.35 -9.61 -85.71
C GLY A 385 -130.36 -10.77 -85.88
N VAL A 386 -129.05 -10.53 -85.74
CA VAL A 386 -128.00 -11.53 -86.06
C VAL A 386 -127.67 -12.45 -84.86
N GLU A 387 -127.79 -11.93 -83.63
CA GLU A 387 -127.57 -12.67 -82.38
C GLU A 387 -128.59 -12.20 -81.32
N GLY A 388 -128.96 -13.04 -80.35
CA GLY A 388 -129.96 -12.71 -79.33
C GLY A 388 -131.37 -13.21 -79.66
N THR A 389 -132.37 -12.31 -79.76
CA THR A 389 -133.77 -12.72 -80.03
C THR A 389 -134.02 -13.18 -81.47
N LEU A 390 -133.01 -13.06 -82.35
CA LEU A 390 -133.01 -13.37 -83.80
C LEU A 390 -134.09 -12.61 -84.60
N LYS A 391 -134.62 -11.51 -84.06
CA LYS A 391 -135.64 -10.68 -84.71
C LYS A 391 -135.06 -9.30 -85.00
N ALA A 392 -135.14 -8.86 -86.25
CA ALA A 392 -134.68 -7.54 -86.67
C ALA A 392 -135.68 -6.45 -86.23
N GLY A 393 -135.19 -5.41 -85.54
CA GLY A 393 -135.96 -4.20 -85.19
C GLY A 393 -135.77 -3.67 -83.76
N ARG A 394 -136.11 -2.40 -83.54
CA ARG A 394 -135.88 -1.65 -82.29
C ARG A 394 -136.95 -1.85 -81.20
N GLY A 395 -137.07 -3.09 -80.72
CA GLY A 395 -138.05 -3.50 -79.70
C GLY A 395 -137.70 -3.14 -78.23
N PRO A 396 -138.46 -3.68 -77.25
CA PRO A 396 -138.24 -3.42 -75.81
C PRO A 396 -136.86 -3.85 -75.31
N ILE A 397 -136.35 -5.00 -75.75
CA ILE A 397 -135.03 -5.53 -75.37
C ILE A 397 -133.90 -4.62 -75.89
N TYR A 398 -134.01 -4.12 -77.12
CA TYR A 398 -133.07 -3.13 -77.67
C TYR A 398 -133.01 -1.85 -76.80
N ARG A 399 -134.15 -1.34 -76.32
CA ARG A 399 -134.18 -0.17 -75.42
C ARG A 399 -133.51 -0.45 -74.08
N GLN A 400 -133.71 -1.65 -73.51
CA GLN A 400 -133.02 -2.06 -72.29
C GLN A 400 -131.50 -2.11 -72.50
N ARG A 401 -131.03 -2.74 -73.58
CA ARG A 401 -129.59 -2.78 -73.94
C ARG A 401 -129.00 -1.40 -74.18
N MET A 402 -129.74 -0.50 -74.82
CA MET A 402 -129.33 0.90 -74.98
C MET A 402 -129.28 1.66 -73.66
N SER A 403 -130.18 1.38 -72.71
CA SER A 403 -130.11 2.00 -71.37
C SER A 403 -128.93 1.48 -70.54
N GLU A 404 -128.64 0.17 -70.62
CA GLU A 404 -127.44 -0.44 -70.03
C GLU A 404 -126.16 0.14 -70.67
N LEU A 405 -126.14 0.32 -71.99
CA LEU A 405 -125.05 0.96 -72.73
C LEU A 405 -124.83 2.41 -72.27
N ALA A 406 -125.90 3.19 -72.09
CA ALA A 406 -125.79 4.58 -71.62
C ALA A 406 -125.19 4.68 -70.21
N MET A 407 -125.56 3.76 -69.30
CA MET A 407 -124.97 3.67 -67.96
C MET A 407 -123.49 3.30 -68.01
N LEU A 408 -123.11 2.34 -68.86
CA LEU A 408 -121.70 1.97 -69.08
C LEU A 408 -120.90 3.12 -69.71
N GLN A 409 -121.49 3.89 -70.63
CA GLN A 409 -120.88 5.08 -71.24
C GLN A 409 -120.63 6.17 -70.21
N GLY A 410 -121.59 6.45 -69.32
CA GLY A 410 -121.41 7.40 -68.22
C GLY A 410 -120.30 6.97 -67.24
N ALA A 411 -120.25 5.68 -66.89
CA ALA A 411 -119.19 5.13 -66.05
C ALA A 411 -117.81 5.21 -66.72
N ALA A 412 -117.72 4.91 -68.02
CA ALA A 412 -116.49 5.06 -68.79
C ALA A 412 -116.03 6.53 -68.88
N GLN A 413 -116.97 7.47 -69.05
CA GLN A 413 -116.65 8.90 -69.08
C GLN A 413 -116.06 9.39 -67.75
N ILE A 414 -116.63 8.98 -66.60
CA ILE A 414 -116.09 9.30 -65.28
C ILE A 414 -114.70 8.68 -65.09
N ALA A 415 -114.50 7.42 -65.50
CA ALA A 415 -113.18 6.78 -65.47
C ALA A 415 -112.18 7.52 -66.37
N GLY A 416 -112.62 8.05 -67.51
CA GLY A 416 -111.82 8.86 -68.42
C GLY A 416 -111.36 10.18 -67.79
N GLU A 417 -112.26 10.90 -67.10
CA GLU A 417 -111.89 12.14 -66.38
C GLU A 417 -110.91 11.87 -65.23
N ARG A 418 -111.07 10.77 -64.49
CA ARG A 418 -110.11 10.35 -63.45
C ARG A 418 -108.74 9.99 -64.03
N MET A 419 -108.72 9.28 -65.15
CA MET A 419 -107.49 8.96 -65.87
C MET A 419 -106.79 10.23 -66.37
N LYS A 420 -107.53 11.19 -66.94
CA LYS A 420 -106.98 12.48 -67.39
C LYS A 420 -106.41 13.31 -66.23
N ASP A 421 -107.06 13.32 -65.06
CA ASP A 421 -106.54 14.02 -63.89
C ASP A 421 -105.22 13.39 -63.39
N ALA A 422 -105.16 12.06 -63.28
CA ALA A 422 -103.94 11.33 -62.96
C ALA A 422 -102.83 11.59 -63.99
N GLN A 423 -103.18 11.61 -65.29
CA GLN A 423 -102.26 11.95 -66.37
C GLN A 423 -101.72 13.38 -66.25
N LYS A 424 -102.57 14.35 -65.91
CA LYS A 424 -102.17 15.74 -65.74
C LYS A 424 -101.20 15.91 -64.58
N ARG A 425 -101.42 15.22 -63.45
CA ARG A 425 -100.50 15.23 -62.30
C ARG A 425 -99.14 14.65 -62.66
N LEU A 426 -99.12 13.51 -63.34
CA LEU A 426 -97.87 12.90 -63.83
C LEU A 426 -97.13 13.84 -64.78
N ASN A 427 -97.81 14.38 -65.81
CA ASN A 427 -97.19 15.30 -66.77
C ASN A 427 -96.68 16.59 -66.11
N THR A 428 -97.33 17.08 -65.05
CA THR A 428 -96.88 18.27 -64.30
C THR A 428 -95.55 17.98 -63.60
N VAL A 429 -95.42 16.82 -62.95
CA VAL A 429 -94.17 16.39 -62.31
C VAL A 429 -93.08 16.12 -63.34
N GLU A 430 -93.39 15.45 -64.45
CA GLU A 430 -92.43 15.18 -65.52
C GLU A 430 -91.92 16.45 -66.18
N SER A 431 -92.79 17.42 -66.47
CA SER A 431 -92.37 18.71 -67.03
C SER A 431 -91.50 19.52 -66.05
N ARG A 432 -91.82 19.53 -64.76
CA ARG A 432 -90.96 20.18 -63.75
C ARG A 432 -89.61 19.49 -63.61
N LEU A 433 -89.55 18.15 -63.66
CA LEU A 433 -88.29 17.41 -63.66
C LEU A 433 -87.43 17.78 -64.88
N THR A 434 -88.02 17.84 -66.07
CA THR A 434 -87.27 18.26 -67.28
C THR A 434 -86.78 19.71 -67.20
N ALA A 435 -87.57 20.63 -66.62
CA ALA A 435 -87.16 22.00 -66.41
C ALA A 435 -85.99 22.10 -65.41
N ILE A 436 -86.06 21.37 -64.29
CA ILE A 436 -84.97 21.32 -63.31
C ILE A 436 -83.69 20.75 -63.94
N ASP A 437 -83.80 19.72 -64.79
CA ASP A 437 -82.64 19.16 -65.50
C ASP A 437 -81.98 20.19 -66.42
N THR A 438 -82.77 21.00 -67.13
CA THR A 438 -82.22 22.08 -67.96
C THR A 438 -81.59 23.19 -67.11
N GLU A 439 -82.20 23.57 -65.98
CA GLU A 439 -81.66 24.59 -65.07
C GLU A 439 -80.33 24.12 -64.44
N LEU A 440 -80.25 22.84 -64.03
CA LEU A 440 -79.02 22.26 -63.50
C LEU A 440 -77.90 22.23 -64.55
N ALA A 441 -78.21 21.88 -65.80
CA ALA A 441 -77.22 21.90 -66.89
C ALA A 441 -76.70 23.32 -67.16
N THR A 442 -77.56 24.35 -67.11
CA THR A 442 -77.12 25.75 -67.26
C THR A 442 -76.27 26.21 -66.08
N LEU A 443 -76.64 25.87 -64.84
CA LEU A 443 -75.86 26.19 -63.65
C LEU A 443 -74.49 25.52 -63.68
N ASP A 444 -74.38 24.31 -64.22
CA ASP A 444 -73.11 23.63 -64.39
C ASP A 444 -72.22 24.28 -65.44
N GLY A 445 -72.80 24.79 -66.54
CA GLY A 445 -72.09 25.59 -67.51
C GLY A 445 -71.53 26.90 -66.91
N ASP A 446 -72.35 27.61 -66.14
CA ASP A 446 -71.94 28.86 -65.48
C ASP A 446 -70.90 28.62 -64.38
N LEU A 447 -71.06 27.58 -63.56
CA LEU A 447 -70.08 27.18 -62.57
C LEU A 447 -68.75 26.81 -63.21
N ALA A 448 -68.77 26.07 -64.33
CA ALA A 448 -67.55 25.75 -65.08
C ALA A 448 -66.87 27.01 -65.64
N LYS A 449 -67.65 27.99 -66.12
CA LYS A 449 -67.14 29.27 -66.58
C LYS A 449 -66.44 30.05 -65.45
N TYR A 450 -67.12 30.26 -64.32
CA TYR A 450 -66.51 30.96 -63.19
C TYR A 450 -65.31 30.22 -62.61
N LYS A 451 -65.32 28.88 -62.65
CA LYS A 451 -64.17 28.06 -62.26
C LYS A 451 -63.00 28.24 -63.22
N GLY A 452 -63.25 28.27 -64.53
CA GLY A 452 -62.25 28.56 -65.54
C GLY A 452 -61.68 29.98 -65.43
N GLU A 453 -62.51 30.99 -65.14
CA GLU A 453 -62.04 32.36 -64.92
C GLU A 453 -61.15 32.47 -63.67
N ALA A 454 -61.54 31.83 -62.55
CA ALA A 454 -60.74 31.79 -61.33
C ALA A 454 -59.43 31.01 -61.53
N GLU A 455 -59.45 29.86 -62.22
CA GLU A 455 -58.25 29.07 -62.53
C GLU A 455 -57.32 29.80 -63.49
N THR A 456 -57.84 30.50 -64.50
CA THR A 456 -57.03 31.30 -65.44
C THR A 456 -56.37 32.48 -64.73
N ALA A 457 -57.10 33.17 -63.84
CA ALA A 457 -56.53 34.24 -63.03
C ALA A 457 -55.45 33.70 -62.06
N LYS A 458 -55.68 32.53 -61.44
CA LYS A 458 -54.68 31.83 -60.61
C LYS A 458 -53.44 31.43 -61.42
N GLN A 459 -53.60 30.92 -62.65
CA GLN A 459 -52.49 30.61 -63.54
C GLN A 459 -51.72 31.86 -63.98
N ARG A 460 -52.40 32.99 -64.21
CA ARG A 460 -51.73 34.26 -64.53
C ARG A 460 -50.91 34.78 -63.35
N ILE A 461 -51.44 34.72 -62.13
CA ILE A 461 -50.68 35.04 -60.92
C ILE A 461 -49.49 34.09 -60.77
N ALA A 462 -49.70 32.78 -60.95
CA ALA A 462 -48.64 31.79 -60.89
C ALA A 462 -47.56 32.02 -61.96
N LEU A 463 -47.94 32.37 -63.20
CA LEU A 463 -47.00 32.72 -64.25
C LEU A 463 -46.26 34.02 -63.95
N THR A 464 -46.90 35.04 -63.36
CA THR A 464 -46.24 36.27 -62.86
C THR A 464 -45.32 36.00 -61.68
N ASP A 465 -45.60 34.97 -60.88
CA ASP A 465 -44.74 34.52 -59.78
C ASP A 465 -43.62 33.57 -60.24
N ASP A 466 -43.82 32.76 -61.28
CA ASP A 466 -42.80 31.85 -61.85
C ASP A 466 -41.89 32.56 -62.85
N THR A 467 -42.36 33.56 -63.61
CA THR A 467 -41.44 34.50 -64.31
C THR A 467 -40.59 35.29 -63.33
N ALA A 468 -41.06 35.49 -62.09
CA ALA A 468 -40.25 36.03 -61.00
C ALA A 468 -39.29 35.00 -60.33
N LYS A 469 -39.25 33.74 -60.79
CA LYS A 469 -38.22 32.76 -60.44
C LYS A 469 -37.20 32.55 -61.57
N ASP A 470 -37.62 32.68 -62.83
CA ASP A 470 -36.73 32.50 -63.99
C ASP A 470 -36.02 33.80 -64.44
N ASP A 471 -36.57 34.98 -64.16
CA ASP A 471 -35.96 36.29 -64.51
C ASP A 471 -35.60 37.13 -63.27
N SER A 472 -35.47 36.47 -62.11
CA SER A 472 -35.03 37.15 -60.88
C SER A 472 -33.52 37.37 -60.88
N GLY A 473 -33.11 38.58 -61.26
CA GLY A 473 -32.25 39.33 -60.32
C GLY A 473 -32.90 39.22 -58.93
N PRO A 474 -32.15 38.85 -57.88
CA PRO A 474 -32.76 38.40 -56.63
C PRO A 474 -33.75 39.43 -56.08
N LYS A 475 -34.69 39.01 -55.23
CA LYS A 475 -35.43 39.93 -54.35
C LYS A 475 -34.41 40.56 -53.39
N ILE A 476 -33.66 41.53 -53.89
CA ILE A 476 -32.64 42.25 -53.16
C ILE A 476 -33.39 43.36 -52.44
N ASP A 477 -33.63 43.14 -51.15
CA ASP A 477 -33.79 44.24 -50.23
C ASP A 477 -32.36 44.78 -49.98
N PRO A 478 -31.98 45.93 -50.57
CA PRO A 478 -30.60 46.42 -50.53
C PRO A 478 -30.15 46.67 -49.08
N SER A 479 -31.10 46.97 -48.19
CA SER A 479 -30.86 47.21 -46.77
C SER A 479 -30.48 45.94 -45.99
N LYS A 480 -30.82 44.74 -46.49
CA LYS A 480 -30.58 43.45 -45.82
C LYS A 480 -29.46 42.64 -46.45
N ILE A 481 -29.18 42.82 -47.74
CA ILE A 481 -28.15 42.03 -48.44
C ILE A 481 -26.74 42.41 -47.99
N MET A 482 -26.49 43.70 -47.71
CA MET A 482 -25.16 44.16 -47.30
C MET A 482 -24.77 43.62 -45.91
N PRO A 483 -25.62 43.73 -44.86
CA PRO A 483 -25.34 43.09 -43.58
C PRO A 483 -25.24 41.56 -43.68
N ALA A 484 -26.01 40.92 -44.57
CA ALA A 484 -25.92 39.48 -44.78
C ALA A 484 -24.61 39.07 -45.48
N PHE A 485 -24.11 39.88 -46.40
CA PHE A 485 -22.84 39.67 -47.08
C PHE A 485 -21.65 39.85 -46.12
N ASP A 486 -21.64 40.92 -45.33
CA ASP A 486 -20.62 41.14 -44.28
C ASP A 486 -20.65 40.02 -43.23
N ARG A 487 -21.85 39.57 -42.86
CA ARG A 487 -22.03 38.39 -42.01
C ARG A 487 -21.46 37.13 -42.67
N SER A 488 -21.73 36.89 -43.96
CA SER A 488 -21.18 35.73 -44.68
C SER A 488 -19.65 35.80 -44.79
N LYS A 489 -19.06 36.99 -44.99
CA LYS A 489 -17.60 37.23 -44.99
C LYS A 489 -17.00 36.90 -43.62
N SER A 490 -17.62 37.40 -42.54
CA SER A 490 -17.17 37.13 -41.17
C SER A 490 -17.36 35.68 -40.75
N GLU A 491 -18.46 35.03 -41.13
CA GLU A 491 -18.70 33.60 -40.89
C GLU A 491 -17.70 32.73 -41.66
N PHE A 492 -17.30 33.10 -42.88
CA PHE A 492 -16.23 32.43 -43.59
C PHE A 492 -14.86 32.66 -42.93
N ARG A 493 -14.58 33.87 -42.44
CA ARG A 493 -13.37 34.16 -41.66
C ARG A 493 -13.27 33.37 -40.36
N ALA A 494 -14.41 33.16 -39.69
CA ALA A 494 -14.47 32.42 -38.44
C ALA A 494 -14.29 30.91 -38.65
N ASP A 495 -14.83 30.34 -39.74
CA ASP A 495 -14.75 28.92 -40.06
C ASP A 495 -14.74 28.72 -41.59
N PRO A 496 -13.55 28.74 -42.21
CA PRO A 496 -13.42 28.67 -43.66
C PRO A 496 -13.83 27.28 -44.17
N SER A 497 -14.94 27.20 -44.90
CA SER A 497 -15.46 25.95 -45.47
C SER A 497 -15.98 26.18 -46.89
N THR A 498 -16.06 25.11 -47.69
CA THR A 498 -16.54 25.16 -49.09
C THR A 498 -17.94 25.76 -49.19
N GLY A 499 -18.84 25.36 -48.28
CA GLY A 499 -20.21 25.85 -48.25
C GLY A 499 -20.31 27.35 -47.94
N ARG A 500 -19.48 27.85 -47.01
CA ARG A 500 -19.46 29.28 -46.67
C ARG A 500 -18.78 30.12 -47.75
N LEU A 501 -17.73 29.62 -48.40
CA LEU A 501 -17.12 30.28 -49.56
C LEU A 501 -18.12 30.41 -50.71
N ALA A 502 -18.87 29.34 -51.01
CA ALA A 502 -19.93 29.37 -52.01
C ALA A 502 -21.08 30.35 -51.65
N ALA A 503 -21.36 30.53 -50.36
CA ALA A 503 -22.31 31.55 -49.90
C ALA A 503 -21.79 32.97 -50.16
N VAL A 504 -20.53 33.25 -49.83
CA VAL A 504 -19.87 34.54 -50.15
C VAL A 504 -19.89 34.81 -51.64
N GLN A 505 -19.55 33.82 -52.47
CA GLN A 505 -19.60 33.92 -53.94
C GLN A 505 -21.03 34.21 -54.44
N ARG A 506 -22.05 33.52 -53.92
CA ARG A 506 -23.46 33.79 -54.27
C ARG A 506 -23.84 35.24 -53.97
N PHE A 507 -23.57 35.71 -52.75
CA PHE A 507 -23.89 37.08 -52.38
C PHE A 507 -23.13 38.12 -53.22
N CYS A 508 -21.86 37.86 -53.55
CA CYS A 508 -21.09 38.71 -54.47
C CYS A 508 -21.75 38.77 -55.86
N ASN A 509 -22.11 37.61 -56.43
CA ASN A 509 -22.79 37.52 -57.73
C ASN A 509 -24.16 38.19 -57.71
N ASP A 510 -24.92 38.06 -56.61
CA ASP A 510 -26.24 38.69 -56.44
C ASP A 510 -26.12 40.22 -56.44
N ILE A 511 -25.14 40.77 -55.71
CA ILE A 511 -24.87 42.21 -55.67
C ILE A 511 -24.37 42.70 -57.03
N TYR A 512 -23.46 41.95 -57.67
CA TYR A 512 -22.96 42.25 -59.01
C TYR A 512 -24.10 42.31 -60.03
N GLY A 513 -25.00 41.31 -59.99
CA GLY A 513 -26.20 41.25 -60.83
C GLY A 513 -27.10 42.48 -60.66
N ALA A 514 -27.35 42.88 -59.41
CA ALA A 514 -28.15 44.08 -59.08
C ALA A 514 -27.57 45.37 -59.67
N LEU A 515 -26.25 45.55 -59.49
CA LEU A 515 -25.50 46.69 -59.99
C LEU A 515 -25.39 46.67 -61.52
N SER A 516 -25.44 45.50 -62.15
CA SER A 516 -25.41 45.38 -63.61
C SER A 516 -26.77 45.69 -64.25
N ALA A 517 -27.86 45.40 -63.55
CA ALA A 517 -29.23 45.66 -64.00
C ALA A 517 -29.59 47.17 -63.96
N THR A 518 -28.93 47.93 -63.09
CA THR A 518 -29.15 49.37 -62.95
C THR A 518 -28.24 50.14 -63.92
N PRO A 519 -28.79 50.93 -64.88
CA PRO A 519 -27.98 51.60 -65.91
C PRO A 519 -26.94 52.59 -65.35
N GLU A 520 -27.23 53.23 -64.22
CA GLU A 520 -26.38 54.25 -63.58
C GLU A 520 -25.10 53.65 -62.94
N THR A 521 -25.09 52.35 -62.64
CA THR A 521 -24.05 51.70 -61.81
C THR A 521 -23.11 50.77 -62.59
N LYS A 522 -23.42 50.47 -63.86
CA LYS A 522 -22.56 49.69 -64.76
C LYS A 522 -21.08 50.12 -64.83
N PRO A 523 -20.71 51.43 -64.88
CA PRO A 523 -19.30 51.82 -64.95
C PRO A 523 -18.51 51.52 -63.67
N LEU A 524 -19.18 51.36 -62.53
CA LEU A 524 -18.56 51.04 -61.23
C LEU A 524 -18.17 49.56 -61.11
N LEU A 525 -18.60 48.70 -62.04
CA LEU A 525 -18.34 47.25 -62.03
C LEU A 525 -17.08 46.84 -62.81
N ASN A 526 -16.39 47.79 -63.45
CA ASN A 526 -15.22 47.47 -64.27
C ASN A 526 -14.04 46.97 -63.41
N GLY A 527 -13.61 45.73 -63.65
CA GLY A 527 -12.46 45.12 -62.97
C GLY A 527 -12.80 44.35 -61.68
N ILE A 528 -14.09 44.21 -61.33
CA ILE A 528 -14.55 43.40 -60.20
C ILE A 528 -14.88 41.98 -60.70
N ASP A 529 -14.26 40.97 -60.09
CA ASP A 529 -14.57 39.55 -60.31
C ASP A 529 -15.07 38.94 -58.98
N CYS A 530 -16.09 38.09 -59.05
CA CYS A 530 -16.67 37.41 -57.90
C CYS A 530 -16.24 35.93 -57.81
N ASP A 531 -15.41 35.43 -58.74
CA ASP A 531 -14.95 34.04 -58.77
C ASP A 531 -13.88 33.75 -57.70
N PRO A 532 -14.16 32.87 -56.71
CA PRO A 532 -13.20 32.50 -55.67
C PRO A 532 -12.21 31.41 -56.10
N LYS A 533 -12.07 31.08 -57.39
CA LYS A 533 -11.28 29.93 -57.87
C LYS A 533 -9.85 29.86 -57.30
N ALA A 534 -9.11 30.97 -57.32
CA ALA A 534 -7.75 31.02 -56.77
C ALA A 534 -7.72 30.75 -55.25
N VAL A 535 -8.73 31.22 -54.53
CA VAL A 535 -8.92 30.94 -53.09
C VAL A 535 -9.28 29.48 -52.86
N SER A 536 -10.14 28.91 -53.69
CA SER A 536 -10.51 27.49 -53.63
C SER A 536 -9.32 26.57 -53.87
N ASP A 537 -8.44 26.92 -54.81
CA ASP A 537 -7.22 26.16 -55.10
C ASP A 537 -6.23 26.25 -53.93
N ALA A 538 -6.03 27.45 -53.37
CA ALA A 538 -5.18 27.66 -52.19
C ALA A 538 -5.73 26.97 -50.92
N ALA A 539 -7.06 26.87 -50.78
CA ALA A 539 -7.74 26.24 -49.64
C ALA A 539 -8.02 24.73 -49.85
N SER A 540 -7.65 24.16 -50.99
CA SER A 540 -7.95 22.76 -51.35
C SER A 540 -7.49 21.75 -50.29
N GLY A 541 -6.31 21.98 -49.70
CA GLY A 541 -5.78 21.16 -48.61
C GLY A 541 -6.62 21.23 -47.33
N LEU A 542 -7.13 22.41 -46.96
CA LEU A 542 -8.03 22.57 -45.83
C LEU A 542 -9.38 21.90 -46.08
N PHE A 543 -9.95 22.08 -47.27
CA PHE A 543 -11.26 21.50 -47.60
C PHE A 543 -11.23 19.97 -47.66
N ALA A 544 -10.14 19.40 -48.18
CA ALA A 544 -9.90 17.96 -48.12
C ALA A 544 -9.83 17.48 -46.66
N LEU A 545 -9.07 18.19 -45.81
CA LEU A 545 -8.93 17.87 -44.39
C LEU A 545 -10.28 17.97 -43.65
N GLN A 546 -11.06 19.02 -43.86
CA GLN A 546 -12.39 19.18 -43.25
C GLN A 546 -13.38 18.09 -43.69
N SER A 547 -13.31 17.68 -44.95
CA SER A 547 -14.12 16.54 -45.43
C SER A 547 -13.72 15.24 -44.74
N GLY A 548 -12.41 15.00 -44.55
CA GLY A 548 -11.88 13.87 -43.80
C GLY A 548 -12.24 13.90 -42.31
N THR A 549 -12.18 15.08 -41.68
CA THR A 549 -12.63 15.28 -40.29
C THR A 549 -14.10 14.91 -40.12
N LYS A 550 -14.97 15.29 -41.07
CA LYS A 550 -16.39 14.93 -41.02
C LYS A 550 -16.60 13.41 -41.13
N VAL A 551 -15.91 12.77 -42.08
CA VAL A 551 -15.97 11.29 -42.20
C VAL A 551 -15.47 10.62 -40.93
N PHE A 552 -14.36 11.08 -40.36
CA PHE A 552 -13.81 10.58 -39.10
C PHE A 552 -14.79 10.76 -37.92
N GLN A 553 -15.45 11.91 -37.80
CA GLN A 553 -16.46 12.13 -36.75
C GLN A 553 -17.65 11.18 -36.89
N ASP A 554 -18.11 10.93 -38.13
CA ASP A 554 -19.27 10.08 -38.38
C ASP A 554 -18.96 8.57 -38.19
N THR A 555 -17.75 8.12 -38.52
CA THR A 555 -17.39 6.69 -38.54
C THR A 555 -16.56 6.22 -37.34
N CYS A 556 -15.77 7.11 -36.74
CA CYS A 556 -14.76 6.74 -35.76
C CYS A 556 -15.03 7.27 -34.34
N VAL A 557 -15.70 8.41 -34.22
CA VAL A 557 -16.00 8.99 -32.90
C VAL A 557 -17.25 8.34 -32.29
N GLY A 558 -17.12 7.84 -31.06
CA GLY A 558 -18.21 7.22 -30.28
C GLY A 558 -17.82 5.88 -29.66
N GLY A 559 -18.05 5.74 -28.35
CA GLY A 559 -17.65 4.54 -27.58
C GLY A 559 -18.28 3.24 -28.09
N ASP A 560 -19.50 3.31 -28.65
CA ASP A 560 -20.22 2.15 -29.17
C ASP A 560 -19.50 1.48 -30.36
N ARG A 561 -18.76 2.26 -31.17
CA ARG A 561 -17.97 1.76 -32.31
C ARG A 561 -16.77 0.93 -31.89
N LEU A 562 -16.24 1.16 -30.69
CA LEU A 562 -15.14 0.37 -30.12
C LEU A 562 -15.64 -0.98 -29.59
N VAL A 563 -16.88 -1.05 -29.10
CA VAL A 563 -17.49 -2.27 -28.53
C VAL A 563 -17.92 -3.27 -29.62
N GLU A 564 -18.17 -2.82 -30.85
CA GLU A 564 -18.52 -3.68 -31.99
C GLU A 564 -17.36 -4.60 -32.43
N ASN A 565 -16.10 -4.25 -32.11
CA ASN A 565 -14.92 -5.02 -32.46
C ASN A 565 -14.63 -6.10 -31.41
N LYS A 566 -14.79 -7.38 -31.80
CA LYS A 566 -14.68 -8.55 -30.89
C LYS A 566 -13.25 -9.04 -30.65
N SER A 567 -12.28 -8.51 -31.39
CA SER A 567 -10.88 -8.92 -31.26
C SER A 567 -9.94 -7.72 -31.26
N THR A 568 -8.79 -7.90 -30.62
CA THR A 568 -7.73 -6.90 -30.57
C THR A 568 -7.18 -6.56 -31.96
N ASP A 569 -7.12 -7.53 -32.88
CA ASP A 569 -6.73 -7.28 -34.27
C ASP A 569 -7.74 -6.38 -35.00
N ASP A 570 -9.04 -6.60 -34.75
CA ASP A 570 -10.11 -5.77 -35.33
C ASP A 570 -10.04 -4.33 -34.80
N LEU A 571 -9.71 -4.14 -33.51
CA LEU A 571 -9.55 -2.82 -32.91
C LEU A 571 -8.41 -2.00 -33.54
N PHE A 572 -7.25 -2.62 -33.79
CA PHE A 572 -6.16 -1.92 -34.46
C PHE A 572 -6.40 -1.74 -35.97
N ALA A 573 -7.09 -2.67 -36.63
CA ALA A 573 -7.54 -2.48 -38.00
C ALA A 573 -8.52 -1.31 -38.12
N PHE A 574 -9.43 -1.18 -37.15
CA PHE A 574 -10.34 -0.03 -37.02
C PHE A 574 -9.54 1.27 -36.83
N ALA A 575 -8.56 1.32 -35.93
CA ALA A 575 -7.72 2.50 -35.74
C ALA A 575 -6.99 2.92 -37.03
N ARG A 576 -6.47 1.96 -37.81
CA ARG A 576 -5.83 2.25 -39.12
C ARG A 576 -6.82 2.77 -40.15
N ARG A 577 -8.06 2.26 -40.14
CA ARG A 577 -9.13 2.75 -41.01
C ARG A 577 -9.48 4.19 -40.67
N CYS A 578 -9.66 4.49 -39.38
CA CYS A 578 -9.92 5.84 -38.90
C CYS A 578 -8.80 6.82 -39.23
N LEU A 579 -7.54 6.40 -39.12
CA LEU A 579 -6.39 7.20 -39.54
C LEU A 579 -6.33 7.43 -41.07
N SER A 580 -6.82 6.48 -41.86
CA SER A 580 -6.93 6.63 -43.31
C SER A 580 -8.06 7.57 -43.71
N ASP A 581 -9.18 7.50 -43.00
CA ASP A 581 -10.39 8.28 -43.28
C ASP A 581 -10.25 9.74 -42.83
N SER A 582 -9.35 10.04 -41.89
CA SER A 582 -9.11 11.38 -41.36
C SER A 582 -8.43 12.36 -42.34
N ALA A 583 -7.95 11.89 -43.50
CA ALA A 583 -7.28 12.71 -44.53
C ALA A 583 -6.13 13.60 -44.02
N LEU A 584 -5.44 13.18 -42.95
CA LEU A 584 -4.28 13.89 -42.40
C LEU A 584 -3.10 13.91 -43.39
N PRO A 585 -2.25 14.94 -43.37
CA PRO A 585 -1.01 14.98 -44.15
C PRO A 585 -0.08 13.81 -43.82
N SER A 586 0.65 13.32 -44.83
CA SER A 586 1.46 12.09 -44.76
C SER A 586 2.45 12.03 -43.58
N ASN A 587 3.01 13.17 -43.17
CA ASN A 587 3.93 13.23 -42.03
C ASN A 587 3.24 12.88 -40.71
N ASP A 588 2.05 13.43 -40.46
CA ASP A 588 1.27 13.17 -39.25
C ASP A 588 0.68 11.75 -39.29
N THR A 589 0.23 11.31 -40.47
CA THR A 589 -0.21 9.92 -40.68
C THR A 589 0.91 8.92 -40.41
N ALA A 590 2.15 9.20 -40.82
CA ALA A 590 3.30 8.32 -40.59
C ALA A 590 3.66 8.23 -39.10
N ALA A 591 3.62 9.35 -38.37
CA ALA A 591 3.87 9.38 -36.93
C ALA A 591 2.83 8.55 -36.16
N LEU A 592 1.54 8.75 -36.45
CA LEU A 592 0.45 8.00 -35.82
C LEU A 592 0.46 6.51 -36.22
N ARG A 593 0.77 6.20 -37.48
CA ARG A 593 0.93 4.81 -37.95
C ARG A 593 2.11 4.11 -37.28
N SER A 594 3.23 4.81 -37.07
CA SER A 594 4.37 4.29 -36.31
C SER A 594 3.99 3.99 -34.86
N LYS A 595 3.20 4.87 -34.23
CA LYS A 595 2.66 4.66 -32.88
C LYS A 595 1.76 3.43 -32.82
N ILE A 596 0.82 3.28 -33.76
CA ILE A 596 -0.06 2.10 -33.88
C ILE A 596 0.79 0.83 -34.03
N ASN A 597 1.76 0.81 -34.96
CA ASN A 597 2.62 -0.36 -35.19
C ASN A 597 3.48 -0.69 -33.97
N ARG A 598 3.99 0.31 -33.23
CA ARG A 598 4.76 0.09 -32.01
C ARG A 598 3.92 -0.57 -30.92
N ILE A 599 2.68 -0.12 -30.76
CA ILE A 599 1.73 -0.70 -29.79
C ILE A 599 1.39 -2.14 -30.18
N GLU A 600 1.17 -2.41 -31.46
CA GLU A 600 0.91 -3.76 -31.98
C GLU A 600 2.11 -4.72 -31.81
N LEU A 601 3.33 -4.24 -32.03
CA LEU A 601 4.57 -5.01 -31.79
C LEU A 601 4.82 -5.31 -30.31
N SER A 602 4.28 -4.50 -29.40
CA SER A 602 4.36 -4.72 -27.95
C SER A 602 3.27 -5.66 -27.39
N ARG A 603 2.46 -6.27 -28.27
CA ARG A 603 1.30 -7.08 -27.88
C ARG A 603 1.65 -8.46 -27.33
N ASP A 604 0.87 -8.85 -26.33
CA ASP A 604 1.02 -9.99 -25.43
C ASP A 604 0.95 -11.38 -26.13
N ASP A 605 0.18 -11.49 -27.22
CA ASP A 605 -0.09 -12.75 -27.93
C ASP A 605 0.95 -13.12 -29.01
N LYS A 606 1.78 -12.17 -29.46
CA LYS A 606 2.87 -12.38 -30.43
C LYS A 606 4.26 -12.21 -29.81
N ALA A 607 4.35 -11.54 -28.66
CA ALA A 607 5.61 -11.36 -27.97
C ALA A 607 6.01 -12.63 -27.20
N HIS A 608 7.32 -12.83 -27.01
CA HIS A 608 7.81 -13.91 -26.16
C HIS A 608 7.18 -13.78 -24.77
N ARG A 609 6.82 -14.90 -24.12
CA ARG A 609 6.11 -14.95 -22.83
C ARG A 609 6.74 -14.11 -21.71
N PHE A 610 8.01 -13.78 -21.86
CA PHE A 610 8.77 -12.91 -20.96
C PHE A 610 8.51 -11.41 -21.17
N VAL A 611 8.31 -10.96 -22.41
CA VAL A 611 7.90 -9.57 -22.70
C VAL A 611 6.51 -9.31 -22.13
N VAL A 612 5.64 -10.32 -22.20
CA VAL A 612 4.33 -10.32 -21.53
C VAL A 612 4.44 -10.08 -20.03
N THR A 613 5.31 -10.85 -19.35
CA THR A 613 5.45 -10.75 -17.89
C THR A 613 6.13 -9.44 -17.47
N LEU A 614 7.06 -8.90 -18.27
CA LEU A 614 7.64 -7.56 -18.08
C LEU A 614 6.64 -6.43 -18.30
N ASN A 615 5.86 -6.51 -19.37
CA ASN A 615 4.82 -5.52 -19.67
C ASN A 615 3.77 -5.49 -18.55
N ALA A 616 3.46 -6.65 -17.93
CA ALA A 616 2.60 -6.71 -16.76
C ALA A 616 3.11 -5.87 -15.56
N PHE A 617 4.43 -5.66 -15.43
CA PHE A 617 4.96 -4.71 -14.43
C PHE A 617 4.80 -3.26 -14.85
N GLN A 618 5.02 -2.94 -16.13
CA GLN A 618 4.78 -1.59 -16.66
C GLN A 618 3.30 -1.20 -16.55
N ASP A 619 2.41 -2.19 -16.66
CA ASP A 619 0.97 -2.04 -16.47
C ASP A 619 0.53 -1.96 -14.99
N GLY A 620 1.46 -2.07 -14.03
CA GLY A 620 1.17 -1.97 -12.60
C GLY A 620 0.37 -3.15 -12.02
N ASN A 621 0.45 -4.34 -12.62
CA ASN A 621 -0.31 -5.51 -12.14
C ASN A 621 0.21 -6.00 -10.78
N ARG A 622 -0.61 -5.84 -9.73
CA ARG A 622 -0.30 -6.25 -8.35
C ARG A 622 0.07 -7.73 -8.22
N LEU A 623 -0.48 -8.59 -9.08
CA LEU A 623 -0.19 -10.03 -9.07
C LEU A 623 1.21 -10.34 -9.61
N ALA A 624 1.73 -9.54 -10.54
CA ALA A 624 3.13 -9.67 -11.01
C ALA A 624 4.10 -9.37 -9.86
N TYR A 625 3.82 -8.32 -9.08
CA TYR A 625 4.60 -8.00 -7.87
C TYR A 625 4.50 -9.08 -6.80
N LEU A 626 3.33 -9.72 -6.65
CA LEU A 626 3.15 -10.84 -5.72
C LEU A 626 3.97 -12.08 -6.15
N ALA A 627 3.94 -12.43 -7.44
CA ALA A 627 4.76 -13.52 -7.98
C ALA A 627 6.27 -13.25 -7.78
N LEU A 628 6.71 -12.01 -8.00
CA LEU A 628 8.09 -11.59 -7.75
C LEU A 628 8.45 -11.67 -6.25
N ALA A 629 7.55 -11.23 -5.37
CA ALA A 629 7.75 -11.28 -3.93
C ALA A 629 7.86 -12.72 -3.41
N ILE A 630 7.06 -13.65 -3.95
CA ILE A 630 7.14 -15.07 -3.61
C ILE A 630 8.48 -15.66 -4.10
N ALA A 631 8.92 -15.33 -5.32
CA ALA A 631 10.20 -15.79 -5.85
C ALA A 631 11.39 -15.30 -5.00
N ILE A 632 11.43 -14.01 -4.65
CA ILE A 632 12.45 -13.43 -3.76
C ILE A 632 12.38 -14.05 -2.36
N GLY A 633 11.16 -14.23 -1.82
CA GLY A 633 10.95 -14.81 -0.49
C GLY A 633 11.48 -16.24 -0.39
N LEU A 634 11.30 -17.04 -1.43
CA LEU A 634 11.73 -18.43 -1.45
C LEU A 634 13.27 -18.55 -1.49
N ASP A 635 13.95 -17.77 -2.33
CA ASP A 635 15.42 -17.72 -2.34
C ASP A 635 16.00 -17.06 -1.07
N GLY A 636 15.27 -16.10 -0.48
CA GLY A 636 15.60 -15.51 0.83
C GLY A 636 15.51 -16.52 1.99
N LEU A 637 14.54 -17.44 1.96
CA LEU A 637 14.46 -18.53 2.94
C LEU A 637 15.62 -19.51 2.79
N ILE A 638 16.08 -19.79 1.57
CA ILE A 638 17.28 -20.60 1.32
C ILE A 638 18.52 -19.92 1.90
N PHE A 639 18.66 -18.61 1.67
CA PHE A 639 19.76 -17.82 2.26
C PHE A 639 19.77 -17.91 3.79
N MET A 640 18.63 -17.67 4.43
CA MET A 640 18.50 -17.74 5.88
C MET A 640 18.80 -19.15 6.41
N SER A 641 18.32 -20.18 5.72
CA SER A 641 18.60 -21.57 6.08
C SER A 641 20.09 -21.91 5.96
N GLY A 642 20.79 -21.42 4.93
CA GLY A 642 22.24 -21.59 4.77
C GLY A 642 23.04 -20.82 5.81
N LEU A 643 22.66 -19.58 6.10
CA LEU A 643 23.31 -18.70 7.08
C LEU A 643 23.26 -19.29 8.50
N PHE A 644 22.08 -19.77 8.93
CA PHE A 644 21.92 -20.37 10.25
C PHE A 644 22.42 -21.81 10.33
N GLY A 645 22.38 -22.56 9.23
CA GLY A 645 22.95 -23.91 9.14
C GLY A 645 24.47 -23.93 9.36
N ALA A 646 25.19 -22.93 8.84
CA ALA A 646 26.65 -22.83 8.98
C ALA A 646 27.12 -22.60 10.43
N ASN A 647 26.35 -21.87 11.24
CA ASN A 647 26.67 -21.63 12.67
C ASN A 647 26.55 -22.88 13.56
N ALA A 648 25.97 -23.95 13.01
CA ALA A 648 25.53 -25.12 13.78
C ALA A 648 26.54 -26.28 13.81
N VAL A 649 27.45 -26.35 12.84
CA VAL A 649 28.32 -27.54 12.59
C VAL A 649 29.76 -27.32 13.12
N ARG A 650 30.03 -26.20 13.81
CA ARG A 650 31.37 -25.90 14.33
C ARG A 650 31.65 -26.58 15.67
N SER A 651 32.85 -27.16 15.79
CA SER A 651 33.36 -27.72 17.04
C SER A 651 33.62 -26.61 18.08
N PRO A 652 33.21 -26.79 19.34
CA PRO A 652 33.42 -25.81 20.41
C PRO A 652 34.90 -25.57 20.76
N LEU A 653 35.83 -26.35 20.20
CA LEU A 653 37.28 -26.18 20.41
C LEU A 653 37.94 -25.15 19.47
N SER A 654 37.22 -24.57 18.50
CA SER A 654 37.79 -23.56 17.60
C SER A 654 37.72 -22.12 18.11
N ASP A 655 37.04 -21.86 19.24
CA ASP A 655 36.89 -20.54 19.85
C ASP A 655 37.51 -20.51 21.26
N ILE A 656 38.55 -19.70 21.47
CA ILE A 656 39.16 -19.38 22.78
C ILE A 656 39.41 -17.85 22.82
N PRO A 657 39.04 -17.11 23.89
CA PRO A 657 37.67 -16.74 24.21
C PRO A 657 37.47 -15.20 24.27
N SER A 658 36.21 -14.76 24.22
CA SER A 658 35.78 -13.66 25.10
C SER A 658 34.31 -13.84 25.48
N PHE A 659 33.99 -13.45 26.72
CA PHE A 659 32.72 -13.69 27.42
C PHE A 659 31.48 -13.40 26.57
N ARG A 660 30.82 -14.48 26.12
CA ARG A 660 29.47 -14.45 25.54
C ARG A 660 28.47 -14.69 26.67
N SER A 661 27.33 -14.00 26.68
CA SER A 661 26.20 -14.34 27.54
C SER A 661 25.71 -15.75 27.19
N ARG A 662 26.05 -16.73 28.02
CA ARG A 662 25.61 -18.13 27.87
C ARG A 662 24.18 -18.26 28.39
N SER A 663 23.37 -19.11 27.76
CA SER A 663 22.02 -19.43 28.25
C SER A 663 22.09 -20.21 29.58
N GLY A 664 21.06 -20.10 30.44
CA GLY A 664 21.05 -20.76 31.76
C GLY A 664 21.34 -22.26 31.71
N SER A 665 20.80 -22.99 30.73
CA SER A 665 21.08 -24.43 30.57
C SER A 665 22.52 -24.75 30.17
N GLN A 666 23.20 -23.86 29.43
CA GLN A 666 24.62 -24.01 29.08
C GLN A 666 25.52 -23.70 30.27
N LEU A 667 25.12 -22.76 31.14
CA LEU A 667 25.81 -22.46 32.40
C LEU A 667 25.75 -23.68 33.33
N GLU A 668 24.58 -24.27 33.50
CA GLU A 668 24.37 -25.49 34.29
C GLU A 668 25.17 -26.68 33.72
N ALA A 669 25.17 -26.87 32.40
CA ALA A 669 25.93 -27.94 31.76
C ALA A 669 27.45 -27.80 31.97
N THR A 670 27.97 -26.57 31.99
CA THR A 670 29.39 -26.30 32.24
C THR A 670 29.78 -26.75 33.65
N ILE A 671 28.97 -26.40 34.66
CA ILE A 671 29.21 -26.82 36.05
C ILE A 671 28.99 -28.33 36.23
N ASN A 672 27.95 -28.90 35.61
CA ASN A 672 27.67 -30.34 35.69
C ASN A 672 28.78 -31.20 35.08
N ALA A 673 29.42 -30.73 34.01
CA ALA A 673 30.58 -31.40 33.42
C ALA A 673 31.78 -31.38 34.38
N ALA A 674 32.00 -30.26 35.08
CA ALA A 674 33.08 -30.11 36.05
C ALA A 674 32.88 -30.97 37.32
N LEU A 675 31.62 -31.28 37.67
CA LEU A 675 31.27 -32.17 38.78
C LEU A 675 31.63 -33.64 38.54
N GLY A 676 31.87 -34.04 37.28
CA GLY A 676 32.43 -35.34 36.91
C GLY A 676 31.54 -36.55 37.25
N ALA A 677 32.18 -37.73 37.39
CA ALA A 677 31.50 -39.02 37.57
C ALA A 677 30.74 -39.17 38.91
N HIS A 678 31.14 -38.39 39.93
CA HIS A 678 30.53 -38.39 41.26
C HIS A 678 30.05 -36.98 41.61
N PRO A 679 28.92 -36.52 41.03
CA PRO A 679 28.51 -35.12 41.13
C PRO A 679 28.08 -34.73 42.55
N TYR A 680 27.51 -35.68 43.31
CA TYR A 680 27.16 -35.47 44.71
C TYR A 680 28.39 -35.22 45.58
N GLU A 681 29.38 -36.12 45.52
CA GLU A 681 30.58 -36.04 46.36
C GLU A 681 31.38 -34.78 46.05
N THR A 682 31.55 -34.46 44.76
CA THR A 682 32.30 -33.28 44.32
C THR A 682 31.57 -31.98 44.67
N ALA A 683 30.24 -31.92 44.51
CA ALA A 683 29.45 -30.76 44.91
C ALA A 683 29.46 -30.56 46.43
N TRP A 684 29.32 -31.63 47.20
CA TRP A 684 29.38 -31.59 48.66
C TRP A 684 30.76 -31.14 49.16
N GLN A 685 31.83 -31.73 48.64
CA GLN A 685 33.21 -31.34 48.97
C GLN A 685 33.45 -29.85 48.65
N THR A 686 32.95 -29.37 47.52
CA THR A 686 33.05 -27.95 47.13
C THR A 686 32.28 -27.05 48.09
N LEU A 687 31.05 -27.42 48.48
CA LEU A 687 30.25 -26.66 49.45
C LEU A 687 30.90 -26.60 50.83
N THR A 688 31.51 -27.70 51.30
CA THR A 688 32.21 -27.73 52.60
C THR A 688 33.49 -26.91 52.62
N ALA A 689 34.06 -26.61 51.45
CA ALA A 689 35.23 -25.73 51.32
C ALA A 689 34.87 -24.24 51.40
N PHE A 690 33.58 -23.88 51.30
CA PHE A 690 33.13 -22.49 51.33
C PHE A 690 33.03 -21.94 52.75
N ARG A 691 33.74 -20.84 53.00
CA ARG A 691 33.63 -20.03 54.22
C ARG A 691 32.83 -18.77 53.95
N PRO A 692 31.82 -18.42 54.76
CA PRO A 692 31.02 -17.22 54.54
C PRO A 692 31.88 -15.95 54.74
N ILE A 693 31.63 -14.94 53.90
CA ILE A 693 32.23 -13.60 54.01
C ILE A 693 31.15 -12.52 53.93
N THR A 694 31.46 -11.30 54.35
CA THR A 694 30.58 -10.14 54.12
C THR A 694 30.49 -9.86 52.63
N ASN A 695 29.26 -9.60 52.15
CA ASN A 695 29.02 -9.42 50.72
C ASN A 695 29.74 -8.18 50.20
N GLN A 696 30.68 -8.38 49.27
CA GLN A 696 31.40 -7.33 48.55
C GLN A 696 31.31 -7.67 47.06
N ASP A 697 30.79 -6.74 46.24
CA ASP A 697 30.63 -6.89 44.78
C ASP A 697 29.80 -8.12 44.33
N GLY A 698 28.93 -8.62 45.20
CA GLY A 698 28.07 -9.78 44.96
C GLY A 698 28.71 -11.14 45.25
N PHE A 699 29.89 -11.17 45.87
CA PHE A 699 30.53 -12.39 46.36
C PHE A 699 30.18 -12.63 47.84
N SER A 700 29.76 -13.85 48.19
CA SER A 700 29.23 -14.18 49.53
C SER A 700 30.03 -15.27 50.27
N ALA A 701 30.92 -15.98 49.58
CA ALA A 701 31.77 -17.00 50.17
C ALA A 701 33.21 -16.94 49.66
N LEU A 702 34.14 -17.49 50.43
CA LEU A 702 35.54 -17.68 50.09
C LEU A 702 35.89 -19.16 50.14
N ALA A 703 36.58 -19.67 49.13
CA ALA A 703 37.15 -21.01 49.10
C ALA A 703 38.68 -20.90 49.19
N ASP A 704 39.28 -21.56 50.19
CA ASP A 704 40.73 -21.64 50.38
C ASP A 704 41.19 -23.09 50.19
N LEU A 705 41.92 -23.35 49.10
CA LEU A 705 42.37 -24.68 48.75
C LEU A 705 43.71 -25.07 49.42
N SER A 706 44.40 -24.13 50.06
CA SER A 706 45.75 -24.34 50.61
C SER A 706 45.81 -25.36 51.76
N ALA A 707 44.71 -25.51 52.49
CA ALA A 707 44.59 -26.43 53.62
C ALA A 707 44.04 -27.82 53.25
N MET A 708 43.72 -28.07 51.98
CA MET A 708 43.11 -29.31 51.50
C MET A 708 44.15 -30.29 50.96
N GLU A 709 43.85 -31.59 51.01
CA GLU A 709 44.66 -32.62 50.35
C GLU A 709 44.66 -32.39 48.84
N ARG A 710 45.81 -32.54 48.16
CA ARG A 710 45.96 -32.24 46.72
C ARG A 710 44.88 -32.88 45.85
N SER A 711 44.54 -34.15 46.11
CA SER A 711 43.53 -34.91 45.36
C SER A 711 42.10 -34.35 45.50
N GLN A 712 41.79 -33.70 46.62
CA GLN A 712 40.51 -33.04 46.88
C GLN A 712 40.53 -31.60 46.34
N ALA A 713 41.64 -30.88 46.56
CA ALA A 713 41.85 -29.54 46.04
C ALA A 713 41.72 -29.49 44.51
N ASP A 714 42.24 -30.50 43.79
CA ASP A 714 42.13 -30.59 42.33
C ASP A 714 40.67 -30.73 41.86
N ARG A 715 39.87 -31.54 42.57
CA ARG A 715 38.44 -31.73 42.27
C ARG A 715 37.63 -30.45 42.50
N VAL A 716 37.88 -29.77 43.62
CA VAL A 716 37.24 -28.49 43.92
C VAL A 716 37.70 -27.41 42.95
N ARG A 717 38.98 -27.39 42.57
CA ARG A 717 39.54 -26.44 41.60
C ARG A 717 38.86 -26.54 40.24
N MET A 718 38.57 -27.74 39.74
CA MET A 718 37.83 -27.90 38.48
C MET A 718 36.46 -27.22 38.53
N VAL A 719 35.73 -27.36 39.64
CA VAL A 719 34.42 -26.71 39.83
C VAL A 719 34.56 -25.19 39.95
N LEU A 720 35.58 -24.71 40.67
CA LEU A 720 35.85 -23.28 40.83
C LEU A 720 36.31 -22.63 39.52
N THR A 721 37.10 -23.31 38.70
CA THR A 721 37.50 -22.85 37.36
C THR A 721 36.29 -22.78 36.43
N ALA A 722 35.44 -23.80 36.42
CA ALA A 722 34.17 -23.75 35.68
C ALA A 722 33.24 -22.62 36.19
N GLY A 723 33.28 -22.35 37.50
CA GLY A 723 32.62 -21.21 38.13
C GLY A 723 33.18 -19.85 37.68
N ALA A 724 34.49 -19.76 37.45
CA ALA A 724 35.15 -18.56 36.94
C ALA A 724 34.79 -18.31 35.48
N ASP A 725 34.68 -19.36 34.66
CA ASP A 725 34.25 -19.29 33.26
C ASP A 725 32.84 -18.72 33.09
N ILE A 726 32.01 -18.81 34.13
CA ILE A 726 30.64 -18.26 34.15
C ILE A 726 30.51 -16.97 34.97
N GLY A 727 31.62 -16.43 35.49
CA GLY A 727 31.64 -15.20 36.29
C GLY A 727 31.08 -15.34 37.72
N ALA A 728 30.87 -16.57 38.19
CA ALA A 728 30.40 -16.87 39.54
C ALA A 728 31.53 -17.02 40.56
N VAL A 729 32.77 -17.12 40.10
CA VAL A 729 33.98 -17.25 40.93
C VAL A 729 35.05 -16.29 40.42
N GLU A 730 35.77 -15.65 41.33
CA GLU A 730 36.89 -14.78 41.01
C GLU A 730 38.12 -15.18 41.84
N THR A 731 39.28 -15.25 41.19
CA THR A 731 40.57 -15.47 41.87
C THR A 731 41.03 -14.18 42.53
N ILE A 732 41.44 -14.23 43.80
CA ILE A 732 42.02 -13.06 44.46
C ILE A 732 43.42 -12.82 43.86
N SER A 733 43.64 -11.68 43.20
CA SER A 733 44.82 -11.39 42.36
C SER A 733 46.20 -11.53 43.02
N HIS A 734 46.27 -11.76 44.33
CA HIS A 734 47.51 -11.94 45.10
C HIS A 734 47.71 -13.38 45.63
N ASP A 735 46.71 -14.26 45.59
CA ASP A 735 46.80 -15.65 46.09
C ASP A 735 46.10 -16.63 45.11
N PRO A 736 46.84 -17.52 44.41
CA PRO A 736 46.25 -18.41 43.40
C PRO A 736 45.39 -19.55 43.98
N GLU A 737 45.43 -19.77 45.30
CA GLU A 737 44.68 -20.83 45.98
C GLU A 737 43.40 -20.32 46.68
N ARG A 738 43.10 -19.01 46.56
CA ARG A 738 41.93 -18.38 47.18
C ARG A 738 40.97 -17.79 46.16
N TYR A 739 39.71 -18.19 46.29
CA TYR A 739 38.64 -17.83 45.37
C TYR A 739 37.49 -17.15 46.10
N ARG A 740 36.95 -16.07 45.53
CA ARG A 740 35.69 -15.44 45.94
C ARG A 740 34.56 -16.07 45.14
N VAL A 741 33.47 -16.43 45.80
CA VAL A 741 32.36 -17.18 45.22
C VAL A 741 31.05 -16.43 45.44
N ARG A 742 30.25 -16.27 44.36
CA ARG A 742 28.92 -15.65 44.43
C ARG A 742 27.87 -16.61 45.00
N SER A 743 26.78 -16.06 45.54
CA SER A 743 25.72 -16.84 46.20
C SER A 743 25.03 -17.86 45.28
N GLU A 744 24.90 -17.54 44.00
CA GLU A 744 24.20 -18.32 42.99
C GLU A 744 24.87 -19.67 42.76
N LEU A 745 26.22 -19.72 42.76
CA LEU A 745 26.94 -20.99 42.61
C LEU A 745 26.75 -21.90 43.83
N ARG A 746 26.75 -21.33 45.03
CA ARG A 746 26.47 -22.07 46.27
C ARG A 746 25.04 -22.63 46.28
N GLU A 747 24.07 -21.84 45.84
CA GLU A 747 22.66 -22.27 45.73
C GLU A 747 22.49 -23.37 44.69
N TYR A 748 23.13 -23.22 43.53
CA TYR A 748 23.11 -24.22 42.48
C TYR A 748 23.72 -25.55 42.95
N LEU A 749 24.92 -25.53 43.54
CA LEU A 749 25.56 -26.74 44.07
C LEU A 749 24.71 -27.39 45.17
N SER A 750 24.06 -26.60 46.02
CA SER A 750 23.13 -27.12 47.04
C SER A 750 21.92 -27.81 46.41
N SER A 751 21.38 -27.26 45.32
CA SER A 751 20.29 -27.87 44.58
C SER A 751 20.69 -29.17 43.88
N VAL A 752 21.93 -29.28 43.39
CA VAL A 752 22.47 -30.51 42.81
C VAL A 752 22.57 -31.60 43.86
N VAL A 753 23.07 -31.26 45.06
CA VAL A 753 23.14 -32.17 46.21
C VAL A 753 21.74 -32.66 46.61
N ASP A 754 20.75 -31.77 46.73
CA ASP A 754 19.36 -32.13 47.07
C ASP A 754 18.68 -32.98 45.98
N ARG A 755 18.88 -32.64 44.70
CA ARG A 755 18.33 -33.41 43.57
C ARG A 755 18.88 -34.83 43.56
N GLN A 756 20.20 -35.00 43.70
CA GLN A 756 20.83 -36.32 43.73
C GLN A 756 20.37 -37.15 44.92
N PHE A 757 20.20 -36.51 46.09
CA PHE A 757 19.67 -37.15 47.29
C PHE A 757 18.22 -37.66 47.13
N LYS A 758 17.41 -36.99 46.30
CA LYS A 758 16.03 -37.42 46.01
C LYS A 758 15.95 -38.55 44.98
N THR A 759 16.89 -38.64 44.04
CA THR A 759 16.89 -39.66 42.98
C THR A 759 17.52 -40.99 43.36
N ASP A 760 18.50 -41.01 44.29
CA ASP A 760 19.23 -42.23 44.64
C ASP A 760 18.96 -42.68 46.09
N ALA A 761 18.15 -43.74 46.24
CA ALA A 761 17.85 -44.34 47.54
C ALA A 761 19.09 -44.93 48.24
N SER A 762 20.09 -45.38 47.48
CA SER A 762 21.33 -45.95 48.04
C SER A 762 22.24 -44.87 48.63
N ALA A 763 22.26 -43.67 48.04
CA ALA A 763 22.99 -42.52 48.55
C ALA A 763 22.42 -42.04 49.90
N LYS A 764 21.09 -42.08 50.06
CA LYS A 764 20.41 -41.78 51.32
C LYS A 764 20.79 -42.77 52.43
N ASP A 765 20.83 -44.06 52.12
CA ASP A 765 21.24 -45.09 53.08
C ASP A 765 22.74 -44.99 53.42
N ARG A 766 23.60 -44.64 52.45
CA ARG A 766 25.03 -44.39 52.67
C ARG A 766 25.28 -43.16 53.53
N ALA A 767 24.57 -42.06 53.31
CA ALA A 767 24.67 -40.86 54.14
C ALA A 767 24.18 -41.11 55.58
N ARG A 768 23.10 -41.88 55.73
CA ARG A 768 22.60 -42.28 57.06
C ARG A 768 23.57 -43.23 57.78
N LEU A 769 24.20 -44.13 57.05
CA LEU A 769 25.27 -45.00 57.55
C LEU A 769 26.46 -44.17 58.02
N ASP A 770 26.94 -43.24 57.20
CA ASP A 770 28.06 -42.34 57.54
C ASP A 770 27.77 -41.50 58.79
N GLN A 771 26.57 -40.94 58.89
CA GLN A 771 26.13 -40.17 60.06
C GLN A 771 26.14 -41.01 61.35
N LEU A 772 25.53 -42.21 61.32
CA LEU A 772 25.42 -43.07 62.50
C LEU A 772 26.75 -43.68 62.91
N VAL A 773 27.58 -44.07 61.93
CA VAL A 773 28.92 -44.61 62.18
C VAL A 773 29.86 -43.52 62.69
N SER A 774 29.84 -42.32 62.10
CA SER A 774 30.62 -41.18 62.61
C SER A 774 30.23 -40.81 64.04
N ALA A 775 28.92 -40.82 64.37
CA ALA A 775 28.46 -40.60 65.73
C ALA A 775 28.90 -41.72 66.70
N ALA A 776 28.91 -42.98 66.26
CA ALA A 776 29.36 -44.12 67.05
C ALA A 776 30.89 -44.11 67.31
N LEU A 777 31.64 -43.52 66.39
CA LEU A 777 33.10 -43.39 66.46
C LEU A 777 33.56 -42.14 67.24
N ALA A 778 32.67 -41.20 67.57
CA ALA A 778 33.02 -40.05 68.41
C ALA A 778 33.43 -40.49 69.84
N PRO A 779 34.36 -39.76 70.52
CA PRO A 779 34.98 -38.49 70.15
C PRO A 779 36.21 -38.56 69.21
N HIS A 780 36.75 -39.76 68.94
CA HIS A 780 38.00 -39.95 68.18
C HIS A 780 37.78 -40.76 66.90
N PRO A 781 37.16 -40.17 65.86
CA PRO A 781 36.65 -40.93 64.72
C PRO A 781 37.74 -41.62 63.88
N ARG A 782 38.91 -41.00 63.75
CA ARG A 782 40.05 -41.55 63.01
C ARG A 782 40.62 -42.79 63.72
N GLU A 783 40.95 -42.65 65.00
CA GLU A 783 41.61 -43.72 65.76
C GLU A 783 40.63 -44.86 66.10
N HIS A 784 39.37 -44.54 66.39
CA HIS A 784 38.35 -45.56 66.61
C HIS A 784 38.00 -46.33 65.34
N SER A 785 38.00 -45.72 64.16
CA SER A 785 37.75 -46.45 62.90
C SER A 785 38.88 -47.41 62.57
N GLU A 786 40.13 -47.04 62.89
CA GLU A 786 41.29 -47.91 62.76
C GLU A 786 41.22 -49.13 63.69
N ILE A 787 40.79 -48.96 64.95
CA ILE A 787 40.52 -50.09 65.85
C ILE A 787 39.52 -51.06 65.24
N VAL A 788 38.39 -50.55 64.74
CA VAL A 788 37.34 -51.41 64.17
C VAL A 788 37.87 -52.16 62.95
N LEU A 789 38.51 -51.46 62.01
CA LEU A 789 39.08 -52.06 60.79
C LEU A 789 40.08 -53.18 61.11
N ASN A 790 40.90 -53.02 62.14
CA ASN A 790 41.89 -54.03 62.55
C ASN A 790 41.27 -55.29 63.18
N THR A 791 40.01 -55.23 63.62
CA THR A 791 39.28 -56.38 64.20
C THR A 791 38.45 -57.16 63.17
N LEU A 792 38.38 -56.70 61.92
CA LEU A 792 37.56 -57.33 60.89
C LEU A 792 38.30 -58.49 60.23
N GLU A 793 37.67 -59.66 60.22
CA GLU A 793 38.17 -60.84 59.51
C GLU A 793 37.50 -60.98 58.14
N PRO A 794 38.26 -61.21 57.05
CA PRO A 794 37.69 -61.41 55.74
C PRO A 794 37.00 -62.78 55.64
N ILE A 795 35.84 -62.82 54.98
CA ILE A 795 35.11 -64.05 54.66
C ILE A 795 34.85 -64.16 53.15
N ARG A 796 34.54 -65.36 52.66
CA ARG A 796 34.01 -65.50 51.30
C ARG A 796 32.65 -64.83 51.23
N GLU A 797 32.42 -64.07 50.17
CA GLU A 797 31.19 -63.30 50.02
C GLU A 797 29.96 -64.22 50.02
N THR A 798 29.07 -64.02 50.99
CA THR A 798 27.81 -64.75 51.13
C THR A 798 26.72 -63.74 51.48
N GLU A 799 25.63 -63.71 50.69
CA GLU A 799 24.49 -62.78 50.86
C GLU A 799 24.89 -61.28 50.89
N GLY A 800 26.03 -60.95 50.26
CA GLY A 800 26.58 -59.59 50.18
C GLY A 800 27.31 -59.12 51.44
N PHE A 801 27.74 -60.04 52.31
CA PHE A 801 28.65 -59.78 53.43
C PHE A 801 30.06 -60.25 53.09
N THR A 802 31.07 -59.44 53.42
CA THR A 802 32.49 -59.67 53.03
C THR A 802 33.43 -59.80 54.21
N SER A 803 33.01 -59.34 55.38
CA SER A 803 33.82 -59.41 56.60
C SER A 803 32.97 -59.86 57.77
N MET A 804 33.61 -60.41 58.80
CA MET A 804 32.98 -60.73 60.07
C MET A 804 33.80 -60.21 61.24
N VAL A 805 33.17 -60.06 62.39
CA VAL A 805 33.85 -59.79 63.66
C VAL A 805 33.16 -60.57 64.77
N THR A 806 33.96 -61.16 65.65
CA THR A 806 33.46 -61.83 66.86
C THR A 806 33.93 -61.02 68.07
N LEU A 807 33.02 -60.44 68.85
CA LEU A 807 33.39 -59.54 69.95
C LEU A 807 34.11 -60.26 71.10
N THR A 808 33.94 -61.58 71.25
CA THR A 808 34.63 -62.39 72.27
C THR A 808 36.12 -62.57 72.00
N ASP A 809 36.55 -62.39 70.75
CA ASP A 809 37.94 -62.62 70.34
C ASP A 809 38.81 -61.36 70.55
N ILE A 810 38.20 -60.25 70.96
CA ILE A 810 38.87 -58.98 71.22
C ILE A 810 39.33 -58.94 72.69
N SER A 811 40.64 -59.02 72.91
CA SER A 811 41.26 -59.09 74.25
C SER A 811 41.07 -57.83 75.11
N ASN A 812 40.87 -56.66 74.49
CA ASN A 812 40.76 -55.36 75.17
C ASN A 812 39.29 -54.92 75.29
N ASP A 813 38.81 -54.72 76.52
CA ASP A 813 37.45 -54.29 76.80
C ASP A 813 37.12 -52.86 76.29
N HIS A 814 38.14 -52.00 76.17
CA HIS A 814 37.97 -50.67 75.56
C HIS A 814 37.65 -50.79 74.06
N ASP A 815 38.43 -51.60 73.35
CA ASP A 815 38.30 -51.82 71.91
C ASP A 815 36.98 -52.55 71.61
N ALA A 816 36.62 -53.57 72.41
CA ALA A 816 35.35 -54.29 72.27
C ALA A 816 34.12 -53.37 72.40
N ARG A 817 34.17 -52.35 73.28
CA ARG A 817 33.09 -51.36 73.42
C ARG A 817 32.99 -50.40 72.22
N ILE A 818 34.10 -50.06 71.59
CA ILE A 818 34.12 -49.24 70.36
C ILE A 818 33.52 -50.06 69.21
N VAL A 819 34.01 -51.28 69.01
CA VAL A 819 33.52 -52.18 67.96
C VAL A 819 32.03 -52.45 68.13
N ARG A 820 31.57 -52.74 69.35
CA ARG A 820 30.13 -52.95 69.64
C ARG A 820 29.27 -51.74 69.30
N ARG A 821 29.73 -50.51 69.58
CA ARG A 821 29.00 -49.28 69.21
C ARG A 821 28.86 -49.15 67.71
N VAL A 822 29.91 -49.45 66.95
CA VAL A 822 29.90 -49.41 65.49
C VAL A 822 29.05 -50.53 64.89
N MET A 823 29.09 -51.75 65.45
CA MET A 823 28.22 -52.85 65.00
C MET A 823 26.74 -52.53 65.25
N ASN A 824 26.41 -51.93 66.39
CA ASN A 824 25.04 -51.47 66.68
C ASN A 824 24.58 -50.37 65.70
N ALA A 825 25.45 -49.40 65.40
CA ALA A 825 25.15 -48.35 64.42
C ALA A 825 24.98 -48.91 63.00
N GLY A 826 25.85 -49.84 62.59
CA GLY A 826 25.77 -50.51 61.30
C GLY A 826 24.53 -51.41 61.16
N SER A 827 24.09 -52.05 62.26
CA SER A 827 22.87 -52.84 62.28
C SER A 827 21.61 -51.98 62.06
N ALA A 828 21.59 -50.75 62.58
CA ALA A 828 20.46 -49.83 62.42
C ALA A 828 20.19 -49.46 60.95
N VAL A 829 21.20 -49.59 60.07
CA VAL A 829 21.10 -49.31 58.62
C VAL A 829 21.27 -50.58 57.77
N LYS A 830 21.12 -51.77 58.37
CA LYS A 830 21.24 -53.08 57.70
C LYS A 830 22.60 -53.32 56.99
N ALA A 831 23.64 -52.57 57.36
CA ALA A 831 25.01 -52.78 56.90
C ALA A 831 25.73 -53.89 57.70
N VAL A 832 25.19 -54.22 58.88
CA VAL A 832 25.66 -55.30 59.75
C VAL A 832 24.48 -56.20 60.10
N ALA A 833 24.71 -57.52 60.14
CA ALA A 833 23.74 -58.50 60.61
C ALA A 833 24.38 -59.40 61.69
N PRO A 834 23.74 -59.61 62.85
CA PRO A 834 24.21 -60.58 63.83
C PRO A 834 24.05 -62.01 63.30
N ASP A 835 24.97 -62.90 63.67
CA ASP A 835 24.86 -64.33 63.38
C ASP A 835 23.71 -64.95 64.19
N LEU A 836 22.91 -65.82 63.56
CA LEU A 836 21.77 -66.49 64.19
C LEU A 836 22.20 -67.66 65.10
N LYS A 837 23.42 -68.19 64.94
CA LYS A 837 23.91 -69.40 65.62
C LYS A 837 24.96 -69.10 66.69
N ILE A 838 25.73 -68.03 66.52
CA ILE A 838 26.86 -67.68 67.40
C ILE A 838 26.60 -66.29 67.99
N ALA A 839 26.43 -66.22 69.31
CA ALA A 839 26.30 -64.96 70.02
C ALA A 839 27.58 -64.11 69.83
N ASP A 840 27.42 -62.78 69.77
CA ASP A 840 28.51 -61.80 69.61
C ASP A 840 29.31 -61.87 68.29
N ARG A 841 28.81 -62.60 67.28
CA ARG A 841 29.34 -62.57 65.91
C ARG A 841 28.48 -61.71 65.00
N TYR A 842 29.13 -60.88 64.20
CA TYR A 842 28.48 -59.97 63.25
C TYR A 842 29.08 -60.11 61.85
N TYR A 843 28.20 -60.15 60.86
CA TYR A 843 28.53 -60.11 59.43
C TYR A 843 28.39 -58.70 58.89
N ILE A 844 29.37 -58.25 58.11
CA ILE A 844 29.54 -56.86 57.69
C ILE A 844 29.53 -56.77 56.17
N ARG A 845 28.70 -55.87 55.65
CA ARG A 845 28.64 -55.55 54.21
C ARG A 845 29.81 -54.64 53.80
N PRO A 846 30.21 -54.66 52.51
CA PRO A 846 31.26 -53.79 51.99
C PRO A 846 31.05 -52.30 52.30
N THR A 847 29.79 -51.85 52.34
CA THR A 847 29.44 -50.45 52.56
C THR A 847 29.92 -49.90 53.90
N LEU A 848 29.83 -50.68 54.99
CA LEU A 848 30.37 -50.24 56.30
C LEU A 848 31.90 -50.21 56.28
N TYR A 849 32.53 -51.19 55.64
CA TYR A 849 33.98 -51.24 55.50
C TYR A 849 34.51 -50.02 54.73
N GLU A 850 33.89 -49.67 53.60
CA GLU A 850 34.21 -48.47 52.82
C GLU A 850 33.98 -47.17 53.60
N THR A 851 32.90 -47.08 54.37
CA THR A 851 32.62 -45.92 55.22
C THR A 851 33.69 -45.76 56.30
N LEU A 852 34.10 -46.84 56.97
CA LEU A 852 35.16 -46.80 57.98
C LEU A 852 36.51 -46.38 57.39
N LEU A 853 36.86 -46.84 56.18
CA LEU A 853 38.06 -46.41 55.47
C LEU A 853 37.99 -44.92 55.09
N THR A 854 36.84 -44.47 54.61
CA THR A 854 36.62 -43.06 54.27
C THR A 854 36.78 -42.17 55.50
N ILE A 855 36.18 -42.55 56.64
CA ILE A 855 36.29 -41.79 57.90
C ILE A 855 37.74 -41.79 58.40
N ARG A 856 38.46 -42.91 58.36
CA ARG A 856 39.89 -42.97 58.72
C ARG A 856 40.73 -42.01 57.87
N ALA A 857 40.41 -41.89 56.58
CA ALA A 857 41.14 -41.04 55.65
C ALA A 857 40.82 -39.54 55.83
N THR A 858 39.57 -39.19 56.11
CA THR A 858 39.11 -37.79 56.15
C THR A 858 39.17 -37.15 57.54
N ALA A 859 39.07 -37.95 58.61
CA ALA A 859 39.05 -37.42 59.96
C ALA A 859 40.44 -36.89 60.40
N PRO A 860 40.48 -35.73 61.08
CA PRO A 860 41.72 -35.20 61.62
C PRO A 860 42.26 -36.08 62.75
N GLU A 861 43.58 -36.07 62.94
CA GLU A 861 44.23 -36.83 64.01
C GLU A 861 43.95 -36.20 65.39
N SER A 862 43.49 -37.02 66.34
CA SER A 862 43.09 -36.59 67.67
C SER A 862 44.30 -36.55 68.60
N ARG A 863 44.88 -35.37 68.84
CA ARG A 863 46.04 -35.20 69.75
C ARG A 863 45.79 -35.71 71.19
N GLN A 864 44.54 -35.73 71.63
CA GLN A 864 44.14 -36.15 72.99
C GLN A 864 43.86 -37.66 73.11
N TYR A 865 43.76 -38.39 72.00
CA TYR A 865 43.38 -39.81 72.00
C TYR A 865 44.29 -40.68 72.87
N ARG A 866 45.62 -40.50 72.77
CA ARG A 866 46.59 -41.25 73.59
C ARG A 866 46.38 -41.08 75.09
N LEU A 867 46.02 -39.87 75.52
CA LEU A 867 45.78 -39.55 76.93
C LEU A 867 44.46 -40.17 77.41
N GLU A 868 43.41 -40.10 76.59
CA GLU A 868 42.09 -40.66 76.92
C GLU A 868 42.09 -42.19 76.91
N ARG A 869 42.78 -42.81 75.95
CA ARG A 869 42.98 -44.26 75.88
C ARG A 869 43.71 -44.77 77.13
N ALA A 870 44.80 -44.12 77.54
CA ALA A 870 45.53 -44.47 78.75
C ALA A 870 44.66 -44.39 80.03
N ARG A 871 43.77 -43.38 80.13
CA ARG A 871 42.79 -43.29 81.22
C ARG A 871 41.76 -44.42 81.18
N ALA A 872 41.28 -44.77 79.98
CA ALA A 872 40.26 -45.82 79.81
C ALA A 872 40.80 -47.23 80.07
N GLU A 873 42.08 -47.48 79.78
CA GLU A 873 42.80 -48.72 80.06
C GLU A 873 43.30 -48.81 81.53
N GLY A 874 43.03 -47.80 82.35
CA GLY A 874 43.29 -47.82 83.80
C GLY A 874 44.71 -47.46 84.22
N PHE A 875 45.53 -46.87 83.35
CA PHE A 875 46.86 -46.37 83.71
C PHE A 875 46.71 -45.11 84.59
N LYS A 876 46.98 -45.25 85.90
CA LYS A 876 47.09 -44.12 86.83
C LYS A 876 48.42 -43.41 86.61
N ASP A 877 48.32 -42.13 86.22
CA ASP A 877 49.39 -41.17 85.99
C ASP A 877 50.34 -41.09 87.21
N GLN A 878 51.53 -41.70 87.10
CA GLN A 878 52.63 -41.40 88.02
C GLN A 878 53.29 -40.11 87.52
N ARG A 879 53.10 -39.02 88.28
CA ARG A 879 53.74 -37.72 88.07
C ARG A 879 55.26 -37.90 87.98
N ALA A 880 55.82 -37.74 86.79
CA ALA A 880 57.26 -37.52 86.62
C ALA A 880 57.54 -36.01 86.73
N ILE A 881 58.09 -35.64 87.88
CA ILE A 881 58.83 -34.40 88.11
C ILE A 881 60.25 -34.59 87.56
N ASP A 882 60.74 -33.56 86.88
CA ASP A 882 62.13 -33.23 86.52
C ASP A 882 62.98 -34.18 85.64
N GLY A 883 63.71 -33.55 84.72
CA GLY A 883 64.86 -34.16 84.04
C GLY A 883 65.16 -33.53 82.69
N GLY A 884 65.90 -32.42 82.69
CA GLY A 884 66.25 -31.66 81.50
C GLY A 884 67.00 -32.44 80.41
N ALA A 885 66.65 -32.15 79.16
CA ALA A 885 67.52 -32.31 78.01
C ALA A 885 67.18 -31.19 77.00
N LEU A 886 68.19 -30.39 76.67
CA LEU A 886 68.12 -29.30 75.69
C LEU A 886 67.73 -29.86 74.32
N HIS A 887 66.57 -29.48 73.81
CA HIS A 887 66.30 -29.44 72.38
C HIS A 887 66.08 -27.99 72.00
N ALA A 888 66.90 -27.53 71.07
CA ALA A 888 66.92 -26.18 70.56
C ALA A 888 65.51 -25.77 70.13
N ILE A 889 65.10 -24.63 70.67
CA ILE A 889 63.99 -23.81 70.22
C ILE A 889 64.11 -23.68 68.69
N GLN A 890 63.15 -24.24 67.95
CA GLN A 890 62.91 -23.80 66.58
C GLN A 890 62.36 -22.37 66.68
N PRO A 891 63.08 -21.35 66.18
CA PRO A 891 62.53 -20.02 66.06
C PRO A 891 61.47 -20.02 64.95
N GLU A 892 60.42 -19.22 65.17
CA GLU A 892 59.53 -18.70 64.13
C GLU A 892 60.30 -18.47 62.82
N LEU A 893 59.90 -19.20 61.77
CA LEU A 893 60.32 -18.92 60.41
C LEU A 893 59.76 -17.55 60.01
N GLN A 894 60.54 -16.51 60.27
CA GLN A 894 60.50 -15.27 59.53
C GLN A 894 60.77 -15.62 58.07
N PHE A 895 59.77 -15.47 57.21
CA PHE A 895 59.95 -15.52 55.76
C PHE A 895 60.77 -14.30 55.34
N GLU A 896 62.09 -14.45 55.24
CA GLU A 896 62.88 -13.64 54.32
C GLU A 896 62.58 -14.09 52.88
N PRO A 897 62.16 -13.19 51.97
CA PRO A 897 61.99 -13.55 50.57
C PRO A 897 63.36 -13.81 49.92
N HIS A 898 63.52 -15.00 49.33
CA HIS A 898 64.67 -15.36 48.51
C HIS A 898 64.93 -14.32 47.41
N PRO A 899 66.20 -13.98 47.11
CA PRO A 899 66.54 -13.10 46.01
C PRO A 899 66.24 -13.81 44.67
N ARG A 900 65.30 -13.26 43.91
CA ARG A 900 65.09 -13.63 42.51
C ARG A 900 66.27 -13.13 41.67
N GLU A 901 66.75 -14.01 40.80
CA GLU A 901 67.67 -13.73 39.71
C GLU A 901 67.35 -12.39 39.00
N LEU A 902 68.40 -11.62 38.78
CA LEU A 902 68.41 -10.32 38.11
C LEU A 902 67.90 -10.45 36.67
N GLU A 903 66.63 -10.11 36.47
CA GLU A 903 66.12 -9.70 35.16
C GLU A 903 66.47 -8.21 34.94
N LYS A 904 67.02 -7.89 33.77
CA LYS A 904 67.57 -6.58 33.39
C LYS A 904 66.62 -5.41 33.72
N PRO A 905 67.13 -4.24 34.17
CA PRO A 905 66.29 -3.08 34.46
C PRO A 905 65.70 -2.51 33.17
N ARG A 906 64.37 -2.44 33.10
CA ARG A 906 63.65 -1.56 32.17
C ARG A 906 63.52 -0.16 32.82
N PRO A 907 63.60 0.93 32.04
CA PRO A 907 63.57 2.29 32.59
C PRO A 907 62.21 2.59 33.23
N ALA A 908 62.23 3.15 34.44
CA ALA A 908 61.03 3.60 35.15
C ALA A 908 60.44 4.85 34.45
N LEU A 909 59.15 4.81 34.16
CA LEU A 909 58.35 5.98 33.82
C LEU A 909 58.20 6.91 35.04
N PRO A 910 58.10 8.24 34.85
CA PRO A 910 58.12 9.21 35.95
C PRO A 910 56.88 9.08 36.85
N ARG A 911 57.07 9.11 38.18
CA ARG A 911 55.98 9.21 39.16
C ARG A 911 55.37 10.62 39.08
N ILE A 912 54.10 10.71 38.71
CA ILE A 912 53.33 11.95 38.69
C ILE A 912 52.72 12.16 40.09
N SER A 913 53.10 13.23 40.79
CA SER A 913 52.58 13.60 42.12
C SER A 913 51.08 13.97 42.05
N PRO A 914 50.22 13.60 43.02
CA PRO A 914 48.78 13.94 43.04
C PRO A 914 48.53 15.47 43.03
N LEU A 915 47.39 15.91 42.48
CA LEU A 915 46.98 17.33 42.53
C LEU A 915 46.78 17.75 43.98
N SER A 916 47.18 18.98 44.31
CA SER A 916 46.90 19.55 45.62
C SER A 916 45.41 19.84 45.81
N ASP A 917 44.93 19.86 47.07
CA ASP A 917 43.52 20.12 47.37
C ASP A 917 43.07 21.52 46.92
N GLU A 918 43.98 22.50 46.95
CA GLU A 918 43.73 23.86 46.47
C GLU A 918 43.56 23.91 44.94
N GLU A 919 44.43 23.24 44.18
CA GLU A 919 44.31 23.13 42.72
C GLU A 919 43.04 22.39 42.32
N ARG A 920 42.66 21.33 43.06
CA ARG A 920 41.42 20.59 42.83
C ARG A 920 40.18 21.47 43.03
N ALA A 921 40.15 22.27 44.09
CA ALA A 921 39.03 23.17 44.36
C ALA A 921 38.91 24.27 43.29
N GLN A 922 40.03 24.86 42.87
CA GLN A 922 40.07 25.87 41.81
C GLN A 922 39.57 25.33 40.46
N LEU A 923 39.99 24.11 40.09
CA LEU A 923 39.56 23.47 38.86
C LEU A 923 38.07 23.12 38.86
N ILE A 924 37.54 22.63 39.99
CA ILE A 924 36.09 22.36 40.12
C ILE A 924 35.28 23.65 39.95
N ALA A 925 35.70 24.74 40.59
CA ALA A 925 35.02 26.03 40.48
C ALA A 925 35.08 26.56 39.04
N TYR A 926 36.25 26.51 38.41
CA TYR A 926 36.44 26.91 37.02
C TYR A 926 35.55 26.12 36.05
N TYR A 927 35.60 24.78 36.11
CA TYR A 927 34.79 23.94 35.22
C TYR A 927 33.29 24.14 35.43
N ARG A 928 32.86 24.35 36.68
CA ARG A 928 31.46 24.61 37.01
C ARG A 928 31.01 25.95 36.44
N GLU A 929 31.79 27.01 36.61
CA GLU A 929 31.48 28.34 36.08
C GLU A 929 31.36 28.29 34.55
N THR A 930 32.36 27.74 33.87
CA THR A 930 32.39 27.71 32.40
C THR A 930 31.26 26.88 31.80
N LEU A 931 30.84 25.79 32.45
CA LEU A 931 29.70 24.99 32.01
C LEU A 931 28.35 25.69 32.26
N LEU A 932 28.19 26.40 33.37
CA LEU A 932 26.98 27.18 33.65
C LEU A 932 26.86 28.40 32.73
N GLU A 933 27.96 29.10 32.47
CA GLU A 933 27.98 30.25 31.56
C GLU A 933 27.55 29.85 30.13
N ALA A 934 27.87 28.63 29.72
CA ALA A 934 27.50 28.08 28.42
C ALA A 934 25.98 28.03 28.19
N VAL A 935 25.20 27.82 29.27
CA VAL A 935 23.73 27.82 29.25
C VAL A 935 23.15 29.15 29.79
N HIS A 936 23.96 30.22 29.71
CA HIS A 936 23.63 31.59 30.14
C HIS A 936 23.35 31.74 31.65
N LEU A 937 23.98 30.90 32.49
CA LEU A 937 23.83 30.95 33.94
C LEU A 937 25.13 31.33 34.64
N GLY A 938 25.07 32.26 35.58
CA GLY A 938 26.16 32.49 36.54
C GLY A 938 26.06 31.53 37.72
N SER A 939 27.19 31.09 38.26
CA SER A 939 27.18 30.22 39.45
C SER A 939 26.56 30.89 40.67
N ASP A 940 26.67 32.22 40.77
CA ASP A 940 26.13 33.02 41.87
C ASP A 940 24.60 33.06 41.87
N ILE A 941 23.98 33.08 40.69
CA ILE A 941 22.52 33.04 40.52
C ILE A 941 21.99 31.65 40.91
N VAL A 942 22.68 30.59 40.45
CA VAL A 942 22.32 29.20 40.76
C VAL A 942 22.45 28.95 42.27
N ASP A 943 23.54 29.39 42.88
CA ASP A 943 23.80 29.18 44.31
C ASP A 943 22.83 29.97 45.20
N LYS A 944 22.42 31.18 44.79
CA LYS A 944 21.39 31.96 45.52
C LYS A 944 20.01 31.31 45.43
N ARG A 945 19.55 30.95 44.23
CA ARG A 945 18.20 30.39 44.00
C ARG A 945 18.03 28.97 44.53
N LEU A 946 19.11 28.18 44.55
CA LEU A 946 19.12 26.81 45.07
C LEU A 946 19.72 26.68 46.47
N SER A 947 19.91 27.81 47.16
CA SER A 947 20.47 27.87 48.52
C SER A 947 19.61 27.10 49.54
N LEU A 948 18.28 27.14 49.38
CA LEU A 948 17.33 26.46 50.24
C LEU A 948 16.83 25.16 49.59
N PRO A 949 16.79 24.02 50.32
CA PRO A 949 16.24 22.77 49.80
C PRO A 949 14.78 22.89 49.33
N GLN A 950 13.99 23.73 50.01
CA GLN A 950 12.60 24.00 49.65
C GLN A 950 12.46 24.68 48.28
N SER A 951 13.43 25.52 47.89
CA SER A 951 13.45 26.16 46.57
C SER A 951 13.72 25.14 45.47
N ARG A 952 14.64 24.18 45.69
CA ARG A 952 14.92 23.09 44.74
C ARG A 952 13.68 22.27 44.44
N ASP A 953 12.95 21.86 45.48
CA ASP A 953 11.73 21.07 45.33
C ASP A 953 10.62 21.86 44.61
N ALA A 954 10.43 23.13 44.98
CA ALA A 954 9.43 24.00 44.34
C ALA A 954 9.70 24.21 42.84
N ILE A 955 10.97 24.42 42.47
CA ILE A 955 11.42 24.57 41.08
C ILE A 955 11.19 23.28 40.28
N LEU A 956 11.56 22.12 40.84
CA LEU A 956 11.33 20.83 40.18
C LEU A 956 9.84 20.56 39.97
N GLU A 957 8.99 20.89 40.93
CA GLU A 957 7.54 20.72 40.79
C GLU A 957 6.94 21.68 39.75
N ALA A 958 7.45 22.91 39.64
CA ALA A 958 7.08 23.83 38.55
C ALA A 958 7.50 23.26 37.19
N TRP A 959 8.72 22.74 37.07
CA TRP A 959 9.23 22.11 35.85
C TRP A 959 8.42 20.88 35.46
N LYS A 960 8.14 19.98 36.42
CA LYS A 960 7.30 18.79 36.20
C LYS A 960 5.90 19.18 35.75
N THR A 961 5.35 20.28 36.26
CA THR A 961 4.03 20.78 35.84
C THR A 961 4.07 21.16 34.37
N LEU A 962 5.01 22.02 33.93
CA LEU A 962 5.17 22.38 32.52
C LEU A 962 5.43 21.14 31.62
N ASN A 963 6.32 20.25 32.05
CA ASN A 963 6.63 19.03 31.33
C ASN A 963 5.44 18.04 31.28
N SER A 964 4.51 18.09 32.24
CA SER A 964 3.27 17.30 32.18
C SER A 964 2.29 17.84 31.13
N HIS A 965 2.28 19.15 30.90
CA HIS A 965 1.50 19.77 29.82
C HIS A 965 2.04 19.37 28.45
N SER A 966 3.36 19.17 28.32
CA SER A 966 4.01 18.68 27.10
C SER A 966 3.53 17.28 26.66
N LYS A 967 3.07 16.45 27.61
CA LYS A 967 2.48 15.13 27.30
C LYS A 967 1.08 15.21 26.72
N LYS A 968 0.39 16.34 26.89
CA LYS A 968 -0.99 16.57 26.41
C LYS A 968 -1.03 17.42 25.13
N ASN A 969 0.05 18.13 24.81
CA ASN A 969 0.20 18.93 23.60
C ASN A 969 1.50 18.51 22.90
N GLU A 970 1.37 17.81 21.77
CA GLU A 970 2.50 17.25 21.02
C GLU A 970 3.48 18.33 20.54
N ASN A 971 2.98 19.50 20.17
CA ASN A 971 3.78 20.64 19.70
C ASN A 971 4.65 21.21 20.83
N LEU A 972 4.05 21.44 22.00
CA LEU A 972 4.79 21.83 23.21
C LEU A 972 5.83 20.75 23.62
N GLY A 973 5.47 19.47 23.49
CA GLY A 973 6.38 18.35 23.73
C GLY A 973 7.57 18.28 22.78
N PHE A 974 7.38 18.72 21.53
CA PHE A 974 8.44 18.86 20.54
C PHE A 974 9.36 20.04 20.88
N LEU A 975 8.81 21.23 21.06
CA LEU A 975 9.57 22.46 21.33
C LEU A 975 10.41 22.37 22.62
N LEU A 976 9.86 21.74 23.68
CA LEU A 976 10.62 21.50 24.92
C LEU A 976 11.82 20.56 24.71
N ARG A 977 11.65 19.49 23.93
CA ARG A 977 12.74 18.54 23.62
C ARG A 977 13.79 19.17 22.73
N GLU A 978 13.38 19.95 21.75
CA GLU A 978 14.28 20.69 20.87
C GLU A 978 15.16 21.65 21.66
N PHE A 979 14.56 22.46 22.53
CA PHE A 979 15.30 23.39 23.38
C PHE A 979 16.25 22.66 24.35
N GLN A 980 15.81 21.57 24.98
CA GLN A 980 16.69 20.75 25.85
C GLN A 980 17.88 20.16 25.11
N ASN A 981 17.65 19.61 23.92
CA ASN A 981 18.71 19.03 23.09
C ASN A 981 19.73 20.11 22.67
N ASP A 982 19.29 21.34 22.45
CA ASP A 982 20.19 22.45 22.11
C ASP A 982 21.08 22.84 23.29
N GLN A 983 20.52 22.93 24.51
CA GLN A 983 21.32 23.17 25.72
C GLN A 983 22.33 22.03 25.98
N ASP A 984 21.92 20.77 25.81
CA ASP A 984 22.80 19.61 25.94
C ASP A 984 23.93 19.60 24.89
N ARG A 985 23.65 20.08 23.68
CA ARG A 985 24.63 20.24 22.60
C ARG A 985 25.66 21.31 22.96
N ILE A 986 25.22 22.48 23.43
CA ILE A 986 26.10 23.58 23.87
C ILE A 986 27.02 23.12 25.01
N LEU A 987 26.46 22.44 26.03
CA LEU A 987 27.24 21.86 27.13
C LEU A 987 28.27 20.84 26.63
N SER A 988 27.92 20.03 25.62
CA SER A 988 28.84 19.03 25.04
C SER A 988 29.99 19.67 24.26
N GLU A 989 29.72 20.76 23.54
CA GLU A 989 30.75 21.55 22.84
C GLU A 989 31.73 22.15 23.86
N VAL A 990 31.24 22.79 24.92
CA VAL A 990 32.08 23.39 25.98
C VAL A 990 32.84 22.31 26.76
N PHE A 991 32.21 21.19 27.11
CA PHE A 991 32.89 20.05 27.73
C PHE A 991 34.04 19.53 26.85
N SER A 992 33.85 19.44 25.53
CA SER A 992 34.90 19.01 24.62
C SER A 992 36.08 19.99 24.58
N GLY A 993 35.81 21.29 24.68
CA GLY A 993 36.82 22.34 24.82
C GLY A 993 37.62 22.18 26.11
N LEU A 994 36.94 22.12 27.25
CA LEU A 994 37.57 21.93 28.57
C LEU A 994 38.36 20.61 28.65
N ARG A 995 37.85 19.54 28.01
CA ARG A 995 38.55 18.25 27.90
C ARG A 995 39.87 18.39 27.15
N SER A 996 39.92 19.19 26.09
CA SER A 996 41.16 19.43 25.35
C SER A 996 42.21 20.17 26.19
N GLU A 997 41.77 21.09 27.06
CA GLU A 997 42.64 21.84 27.98
C GLU A 997 43.24 20.98 29.10
N THR A 998 42.60 19.85 29.44
CA THR A 998 43.18 18.90 30.41
C THR A 998 44.48 18.26 29.93
N GLY A 999 44.79 18.33 28.63
CA GLY A 999 46.04 17.82 28.06
C GLY A 999 46.24 16.31 28.22
N GLY A 1000 45.18 15.55 28.49
CA GLY A 1000 45.24 14.11 28.77
C GLY A 1000 45.60 13.75 30.22
N ASP A 1001 45.58 14.70 31.16
CA ASP A 1001 45.70 14.38 32.59
C ASP A 1001 44.40 13.75 33.10
N GLU A 1002 44.43 12.42 33.29
CA GLU A 1002 43.27 11.62 33.74
C GLU A 1002 42.63 12.15 35.02
N ARG A 1003 43.40 12.83 35.88
CA ARG A 1003 42.90 13.35 37.16
C ARG A 1003 42.04 14.60 36.93
N LYS A 1004 42.51 15.53 36.10
CA LYS A 1004 41.73 16.73 35.72
C LYS A 1004 40.50 16.33 34.92
N LEU A 1005 40.64 15.32 34.05
CA LEU A 1005 39.52 14.74 33.31
C LEU A 1005 38.44 14.16 34.24
N SER A 1006 38.83 13.39 35.26
CA SER A 1006 37.88 12.83 36.23
C SER A 1006 37.11 13.91 37.02
N LEU A 1007 37.76 15.05 37.30
CA LEU A 1007 37.10 16.19 37.94
C LEU A 1007 36.12 16.88 37.00
N LEU A 1008 36.51 17.08 35.74
CA LEU A 1008 35.65 17.67 34.71
C LEU A 1008 34.43 16.79 34.44
N GLU A 1009 34.60 15.48 34.26
CA GLU A 1009 33.50 14.51 34.08
C GLU A 1009 32.54 14.52 35.28
N GLY A 1010 33.06 14.60 36.50
CA GLY A 1010 32.25 14.69 37.72
C GLY A 1010 31.54 16.04 37.91
N VAL A 1011 32.00 17.12 37.28
CA VAL A 1011 31.32 18.43 37.29
C VAL A 1011 30.27 18.49 36.18
N ASP A 1012 30.59 18.06 34.97
CA ASP A 1012 29.65 17.97 33.84
C ASP A 1012 28.44 17.09 34.17
N GLY A 1013 28.67 15.91 34.75
CA GLY A 1013 27.58 15.03 35.18
C GLY A 1013 26.62 15.72 36.17
N ARG A 1014 27.15 16.49 37.13
CA ARG A 1014 26.33 17.23 38.09
C ARG A 1014 25.55 18.38 37.46
N VAL A 1015 26.16 19.13 36.53
CA VAL A 1015 25.47 20.22 35.83
C VAL A 1015 24.34 19.67 34.94
N ARG A 1016 24.54 18.53 34.29
CA ARG A 1016 23.52 17.87 33.46
C ARG A 1016 22.40 17.24 34.29
N ASP A 1017 22.74 16.58 35.39
CA ASP A 1017 21.74 16.01 36.31
C ASP A 1017 20.84 17.10 36.91
N ASP A 1018 21.41 18.26 37.22
CA ASP A 1018 20.69 19.42 37.75
C ASP A 1018 20.06 20.30 36.65
N LEU A 1019 20.28 20.04 35.36
CA LEU A 1019 19.75 20.85 34.25
C LEU A 1019 18.22 21.11 34.35
N PRO A 1020 17.36 20.13 34.73
CA PRO A 1020 15.93 20.36 34.94
C PRO A 1020 15.59 21.43 35.99
N LEU A 1021 16.48 21.69 36.96
CA LEU A 1021 16.34 22.77 37.93
C LEU A 1021 16.58 24.14 37.30
N TYR A 1022 17.39 24.19 36.24
CA TYR A 1022 17.80 25.43 35.61
C TYR A 1022 16.89 25.85 34.46
N MET A 1023 16.19 24.90 33.82
CA MET A 1023 15.40 25.13 32.60
C MET A 1023 14.30 26.22 32.69
N LEU A 1024 13.73 26.46 33.88
CA LEU A 1024 12.73 27.51 34.08
C LEU A 1024 13.32 28.87 34.45
N PHE A 1025 14.64 28.96 34.60
CA PHE A 1025 15.27 30.21 34.95
C PHE A 1025 15.14 31.18 33.76
N PRO A 1026 14.78 32.44 34.00
CA PRO A 1026 14.56 33.41 32.93
C PRO A 1026 15.79 33.59 32.05
N GLU A 1027 17.00 33.42 32.60
CA GLU A 1027 18.27 33.54 31.89
C GLU A 1027 18.49 32.44 30.85
N THR A 1028 17.91 31.25 31.06
CA THR A 1028 17.96 30.18 30.05
C THR A 1028 17.07 30.51 28.84
N GLY A 1029 16.06 31.36 29.00
CA GLY A 1029 15.24 31.83 27.88
C GLY A 1029 14.14 30.89 27.38
N LEU A 1030 13.95 29.72 28.02
CA LEU A 1030 12.99 28.70 27.56
C LEU A 1030 11.56 29.25 27.38
N VAL A 1031 11.02 29.97 28.37
CA VAL A 1031 9.64 30.46 28.32
C VAL A 1031 9.46 31.46 27.17
N SER A 1032 10.47 32.28 26.89
CA SER A 1032 10.46 33.21 25.77
C SER A 1032 10.50 32.48 24.43
N TYR A 1033 11.39 31.49 24.29
CA TYR A 1033 11.48 30.61 23.11
C TYR A 1033 10.13 29.97 22.77
N LEU A 1034 9.47 29.37 23.78
CA LEU A 1034 8.16 28.73 23.59
C LEU A 1034 7.07 29.72 23.13
N ILE A 1035 7.09 30.97 23.62
CA ILE A 1035 6.11 31.99 23.20
C ILE A 1035 6.38 32.42 21.75
N GLU A 1036 7.64 32.60 21.37
CA GLU A 1036 8.04 33.04 20.03
C GLU A 1036 7.71 31.99 18.96
N GLU A 1037 7.97 30.71 19.23
CA GLU A 1037 7.67 29.61 18.30
C GLU A 1037 6.16 29.39 18.15
N LEU A 1038 5.39 29.47 19.25
CA LEU A 1038 3.93 29.45 19.19
C LEU A 1038 3.37 30.68 18.44
N GLU A 1039 4.06 31.82 18.44
CA GLU A 1039 3.69 33.00 17.65
C GLU A 1039 4.06 32.90 16.17
N ALA A 1040 5.17 32.25 15.85
CA ALA A 1040 5.62 32.01 14.49
C ALA A 1040 4.70 31.01 13.75
N ALA A 1041 4.32 29.93 14.44
CA ALA A 1041 3.39 28.92 13.92
C ALA A 1041 1.99 29.47 13.60
N ALA A 1042 1.59 30.58 14.24
CA ALA A 1042 0.28 31.22 14.08
C ALA A 1042 0.17 32.16 12.85
N ARG A 1043 1.26 32.42 12.12
CA ARG A 1043 1.29 33.37 10.99
C ARG A 1043 0.73 32.86 9.65
N PRO A 1044 0.79 31.55 9.31
CA PRO A 1044 0.28 31.04 8.04
C PRO A 1044 -1.21 30.64 8.03
N ASP A 1045 -1.74 30.20 9.18
CA ASP A 1045 -3.14 29.76 9.35
C ASP A 1045 -3.92 30.82 10.16
N ASP A 1046 -5.23 31.02 9.90
CA ASP A 1046 -6.11 32.00 10.56
C ASP A 1046 -6.27 31.79 12.10
N GLY A 1047 -5.19 31.96 12.86
CA GLY A 1047 -5.13 31.87 14.32
C GLY A 1047 -4.66 30.53 14.88
N LEU A 1048 -4.22 30.58 16.14
CA LEU A 1048 -3.87 29.39 16.94
C LEU A 1048 -5.13 28.61 17.31
N VAL A 1049 -5.03 27.29 17.38
CA VAL A 1049 -6.10 26.43 17.91
C VAL A 1049 -6.44 26.87 19.35
N ASP A 1050 -7.71 26.82 19.77
CA ASP A 1050 -8.18 27.33 21.07
C ASP A 1050 -7.33 26.88 22.28
N GLY A 1051 -6.76 25.67 22.24
CA GLY A 1051 -5.87 25.16 23.30
C GLY A 1051 -4.44 25.71 23.27
N GLU A 1052 -3.92 26.10 22.11
CA GLU A 1052 -2.58 26.68 21.94
C GLU A 1052 -2.57 28.17 22.26
N GLN A 1053 -3.64 28.90 21.93
CA GLN A 1053 -3.82 30.28 22.36
C GLN A 1053 -3.88 30.38 23.89
N GLN A 1054 -4.58 29.45 24.56
CA GLN A 1054 -4.62 29.37 26.02
C GLN A 1054 -3.24 29.07 26.63
N LEU A 1055 -2.47 28.16 26.04
CA LEU A 1055 -1.12 27.84 26.48
C LEU A 1055 -0.19 29.04 26.33
N LYS A 1056 -0.27 29.76 25.21
CA LYS A 1056 0.50 30.98 24.96
C LYS A 1056 0.19 32.07 25.99
N ASP A 1057 -1.09 32.28 26.32
CA ASP A 1057 -1.50 33.26 27.34
C ASP A 1057 -1.02 32.86 28.75
N GLN A 1058 -1.03 31.56 29.07
CA GLN A 1058 -0.43 31.03 30.30
C GLN A 1058 1.08 31.26 30.36
N LEU A 1059 1.81 30.94 29.29
CA LEU A 1059 3.26 31.15 29.21
C LEU A 1059 3.63 32.63 29.32
N ARG A 1060 2.85 33.54 28.72
CA ARG A 1060 3.00 34.99 28.91
C ARG A 1060 2.81 35.41 30.37
N SER A 1061 1.79 34.87 31.05
CA SER A 1061 1.57 35.11 32.48
C SER A 1061 2.73 34.62 33.35
N VAL A 1062 3.33 33.48 32.99
CA VAL A 1062 4.50 32.91 33.67
C VAL A 1062 5.75 33.74 33.41
N ARG A 1063 5.99 34.20 32.18
CA ARG A 1063 7.09 35.12 31.85
C ARG A 1063 6.99 36.42 32.65
N ASP A 1064 5.79 36.99 32.75
CA ASP A 1064 5.55 38.20 33.53
C ASP A 1064 5.76 37.97 35.04
N ALA A 1065 5.44 36.77 35.54
CA ALA A 1065 5.69 36.38 36.93
C ALA A 1065 7.19 36.21 37.21
N LEU A 1066 7.92 35.53 36.31
CA LEU A 1066 9.37 35.35 36.40
C LEU A 1066 10.14 36.68 36.41
N GLY A 1067 9.62 37.71 35.73
CA GLY A 1067 10.22 39.05 35.72
C GLY A 1067 9.86 39.95 36.92
N ARG A 1068 8.87 39.58 37.74
CA ARG A 1068 8.36 40.41 38.86
C ARG A 1068 8.56 39.81 40.24
N LEU A 1069 8.56 38.48 40.35
CA LEU A 1069 8.69 37.78 41.63
C LEU A 1069 10.14 37.65 42.04
N ASP A 1070 10.38 37.61 43.35
CA ASP A 1070 11.71 37.31 43.91
C ASP A 1070 11.99 35.82 43.79
N LEU A 1071 12.79 35.44 42.79
CA LEU A 1071 13.10 34.04 42.47
C LEU A 1071 14.04 33.37 43.48
N ASP A 1072 14.56 34.11 44.46
CA ASP A 1072 15.33 33.55 45.56
C ASP A 1072 14.40 32.98 46.65
N ASN A 1073 13.12 33.38 46.67
CA ASN A 1073 12.11 32.90 47.61
C ASN A 1073 11.37 31.66 47.08
N PRO A 1074 11.31 30.54 47.84
CA PRO A 1074 10.59 29.33 47.43
C PRO A 1074 9.08 29.55 47.17
N GLN A 1075 8.44 30.52 47.84
CA GLN A 1075 7.02 30.82 47.62
C GLN A 1075 6.74 31.40 46.23
N SER A 1076 7.71 32.09 45.63
CA SER A 1076 7.62 32.62 44.26
C SER A 1076 7.54 31.50 43.23
N TRP A 1077 8.29 30.41 43.45
CA TRP A 1077 8.26 29.23 42.57
C TRP A 1077 6.96 28.43 42.72
N ASP A 1078 6.34 28.43 43.90
CA ASP A 1078 5.01 27.86 44.09
C ASP A 1078 3.93 28.66 43.33
N GLU A 1079 4.04 29.99 43.31
CA GLU A 1079 3.16 30.85 42.51
C GLU A 1079 3.36 30.64 40.99
N ILE A 1080 4.61 30.46 40.53
CA ILE A 1080 4.92 30.10 39.14
C ILE A 1080 4.30 28.74 38.78
N ARG A 1081 4.43 27.74 39.66
CA ARG A 1081 3.80 26.43 39.51
C ARG A 1081 2.28 26.53 39.40
N LYS A 1082 1.63 27.33 40.26
CA LYS A 1082 0.18 27.55 40.21
C LYS A 1082 -0.24 28.13 38.87
N ARG A 1083 0.46 29.16 38.36
CA ARG A 1083 0.19 29.77 37.05
C ARG A 1083 0.35 28.80 35.89
N LEU A 1084 1.31 27.87 35.99
CA LEU A 1084 1.47 26.77 35.03
C LEU A 1084 0.33 25.72 35.13
N ALA A 1085 -0.33 25.59 36.29
CA ALA A 1085 -1.36 24.59 36.55
C ALA A 1085 -2.82 25.05 36.27
N VAL A 1086 -3.10 26.36 36.17
CA VAL A 1086 -4.48 26.88 36.01
C VAL A 1086 -5.08 26.48 34.66
N ARG A 1087 -6.13 25.64 34.65
CA ARG A 1087 -7.03 25.46 33.49
C ARG A 1087 -8.03 26.61 33.41
N SER A 1088 -7.99 27.40 32.34
CA SER A 1088 -8.93 28.52 32.19
C SER A 1088 -10.28 28.07 31.65
N GLY A 1089 -11.22 27.89 32.57
CA GLY A 1089 -12.66 28.03 32.33
C GLY A 1089 -13.24 28.71 33.57
N THR A 1090 -13.82 29.89 33.40
CA THR A 1090 -14.50 30.74 34.41
C THR A 1090 -13.68 31.54 35.45
N ASP A 1091 -12.47 31.16 35.88
CA ASP A 1091 -11.80 31.87 36.99
C ASP A 1091 -10.83 33.01 36.62
N PHE A 1092 -10.37 33.10 35.36
CA PHE A 1092 -9.35 34.09 34.97
C PHE A 1092 -9.82 35.56 35.06
N ARG A 1093 -11.13 35.80 34.94
CA ARG A 1093 -11.73 37.14 35.11
C ARG A 1093 -11.85 37.59 36.58
N ASN A 1094 -11.91 36.66 37.52
CA ASN A 1094 -12.08 36.99 38.94
C ASN A 1094 -10.74 37.29 39.64
N PHE A 1095 -9.62 36.80 39.12
CA PHE A 1095 -8.31 37.00 39.74
C PHE A 1095 -7.75 38.43 39.51
N PHE A 1096 -8.03 39.05 38.36
CA PHE A 1096 -7.59 40.43 38.07
C PHE A 1096 -8.46 41.51 38.72
N ASN A 1097 -9.61 41.17 39.30
CA ASN A 1097 -10.55 42.13 39.90
C ASN A 1097 -10.48 42.23 41.42
N ARG A 1098 -9.46 41.66 42.08
CA ARG A 1098 -9.26 41.87 43.52
C ARG A 1098 -8.32 43.05 43.75
N PRO A 1099 -8.75 44.13 44.45
CA PRO A 1099 -7.85 45.21 44.80
C PRO A 1099 -6.82 44.69 45.82
N ILE A 1100 -5.59 45.14 45.65
CA ILE A 1100 -4.46 44.86 46.54
C ILE A 1100 -4.70 45.62 47.85
N ASP A 1101 -5.07 44.90 48.91
CA ASP A 1101 -5.00 45.41 50.28
C ASP A 1101 -3.60 45.11 50.87
N ARG A 1102 -2.96 46.19 51.30
CA ARG A 1102 -1.72 46.26 52.09
C ARG A 1102 -2.03 46.05 53.57
N ASP A 1103 -1.09 45.38 54.25
CA ASP A 1103 -0.72 45.47 55.68
C ASP A 1103 -1.88 45.29 56.71
N GLU A 1104 -1.85 44.38 57.69
CA GLU A 1104 -0.91 44.25 58.81
C GLU A 1104 -1.40 43.06 59.73
N PRO A 1105 -0.84 42.75 60.92
CA PRO A 1105 -0.33 41.42 61.27
C PRO A 1105 -1.13 40.66 62.36
N SER A 1106 -0.91 39.34 62.47
CA SER A 1106 -1.23 38.55 63.68
C SER A 1106 -0.14 37.49 63.85
N ASN A 1107 0.78 37.61 64.80
CA ASN A 1107 0.60 37.45 66.25
C ASN A 1107 0.09 36.05 66.63
N ASP A 1108 0.98 35.32 67.30
CA ASP A 1108 0.79 34.29 68.33
C ASP A 1108 -0.38 33.31 68.27
N GLY A 1109 -0.03 32.04 68.54
CA GLY A 1109 -0.78 31.25 69.52
C GLY A 1109 -1.25 29.88 69.06
N ASP A 1110 -0.61 28.87 69.65
CA ASP A 1110 -1.19 27.61 70.12
C ASP A 1110 -1.75 26.60 69.09
N VAL A 1111 -0.95 25.58 68.78
CA VAL A 1111 -1.02 24.18 69.29
C VAL A 1111 -0.06 23.29 68.51
#